data_AF-A0A0L0D1C3-F1
#
_entry.id   AF-A0A0L0D1C3-F1
#
_cell.length_a   1.000
_cell.length_b   1.000
_cell.length_c   1.000
_cell.angle_alpha   90.00
_cell.angle_beta   90.00
_cell.angle_gamma   90.00
#
_symmetry.space_group_name_H-M   'P 1'
#
loop_
_entity.id
_entity.type
_entity.pdbx_description
1 polymer ?
#
loop_
_entity_poly.entity_id
_entity_poly.type
_entity_poly.pdbx_seq_one_letter_code
_entity_poly.pdbx_strand_id
1 'polypeptide(L)'
;MSTTGGTPVDRREREVSPEAAPLAAVVSELDLETVTMEELEALAGTVGGIPLEMSFSRSPSSALTATPSSSRSASSSRSPSLSVTPRVDEAQIRGGALGHQFALLEAAVREKDAMLANIGKQHLLELKVLQDQVRALMRERGELESRIDSADRRHAAALRAERRKADAAVGALREQLAALEERAPVVASRMALSTADIATLRVPTDAQYAKLSRTPASRRSIKAQLAVKVYELTEAIRADAVAADTRLHALDDTVESAKANVVRLTRERDALTTKVAHLESELAATSSMAAKDAALLSSRLSVAREELAAVKEASAAALSARSELDTARSQSARYRAQIEDLTARLRAEEGARAQAAAKAGTLESENKVLSSSLAHVKDELASLRQSSGEAGAALQTALSQNAALKADQDRLYAKFLEFKSHSDTLSDGRLAELVGLFQRNTAATHASVTDATSSAYERELSLLREARAEAADQVRYLKTKLEAAEAAHTTLLGEYQSLQLSITSSAAQQASEVTTKTIELERLQVAHKALTEAHARLGIQHDALLQKLDIVRAEYASLTESSEARTSELSQQVANLQLALAAVPQWTEADPGRAGNLLDAHAAAQAELKTASAKIAELEAQLAATRVRLDDSLAFQAAAKQPYAYVVQSLLDKDAELADAQRALEAAAADAAAAAKANARLEAEKERLSRDLVKLLESRKDMAALRTMVASLKDDATRARRAPLADVTSNSQSPPMRGPAISSQAATGPASRPRPAASAKRASNGGGGLIVMQM
;
A
#
# COMPACT_ATOMS: atom_id res chain seq x y z
N MET A 1 -33.15 -50.82 -45.35
CA MET A 1 -32.25 -51.62 -46.22
C MET A 1 -30.81 -51.24 -45.86
N SER A 2 -29.84 -52.17 -46.00
CA SER A 2 -28.36 -51.96 -46.05
C SER A 2 -27.74 -50.81 -45.21
N THR A 3 -26.93 -51.06 -44.16
CA THR A 3 -25.47 -51.37 -44.24
C THR A 3 -24.70 -50.40 -45.15
N THR A 4 -23.60 -49.72 -44.78
CA THR A 4 -22.43 -49.98 -43.92
C THR A 4 -21.92 -48.62 -43.32
N GLY A 5 -20.86 -48.44 -42.53
CA GLY A 5 -19.75 -49.30 -42.07
C GLY A 5 -18.40 -48.86 -42.69
N GLY A 6 -17.59 -48.08 -41.97
CA GLY A 6 -16.26 -47.64 -42.41
C GLY A 6 -15.49 -46.87 -41.32
N THR A 7 -14.18 -47.16 -41.18
CA THR A 7 -13.31 -46.65 -40.10
C THR A 7 -12.31 -45.59 -40.60
N PRO A 8 -11.86 -44.66 -39.73
CA PRO A 8 -10.68 -43.82 -39.99
C PRO A 8 -9.38 -44.62 -39.78
N VAL A 9 -8.26 -44.10 -40.29
CA VAL A 9 -6.96 -44.79 -40.36
C VAL A 9 -5.95 -44.23 -39.35
N ASP A 10 -5.22 -45.12 -38.69
CA ASP A 10 -4.11 -44.78 -37.78
C ASP A 10 -3.00 -43.97 -38.47
N ARG A 11 -2.55 -42.90 -37.81
CA ARG A 11 -1.24 -42.30 -38.05
C ARG A 11 -0.34 -42.62 -36.87
N ARG A 12 0.67 -43.46 -37.10
CA ARG A 12 1.71 -43.75 -36.12
C ARG A 12 2.53 -42.51 -35.82
N GLU A 13 2.66 -42.20 -34.54
CA GLU A 13 3.60 -41.20 -34.04
C GLU A 13 5.04 -41.70 -34.25
N ARG A 14 6.02 -40.77 -34.25
CA ARG A 14 7.45 -41.12 -34.27
C ARG A 14 8.06 -40.91 -32.91
N GLU A 15 8.96 -41.81 -32.55
CA GLU A 15 9.45 -41.98 -31.18
C GLU A 15 10.42 -40.87 -30.74
N VAL A 16 10.45 -40.65 -29.42
CA VAL A 16 11.41 -39.79 -28.75
C VAL A 16 12.73 -40.55 -28.57
N SER A 17 13.87 -39.92 -28.89
CA SER A 17 15.19 -40.50 -28.62
C SER A 17 15.69 -40.15 -27.21
N PRO A 18 16.02 -41.14 -26.37
CA PRO A 18 16.94 -40.99 -25.25
C PRO A 18 18.32 -41.57 -25.62
N GLU A 19 19.40 -40.93 -25.19
CA GLU A 19 20.46 -41.58 -24.40
C GLU A 19 21.52 -40.56 -23.95
N ALA A 20 22.13 -40.84 -22.80
CA ALA A 20 23.35 -40.22 -22.33
C ALA A 20 24.29 -41.33 -21.87
N ALA A 21 25.52 -41.32 -22.38
CA ALA A 21 26.56 -42.30 -22.03
C ALA A 21 27.85 -41.56 -21.63
N PRO A 22 28.65 -42.12 -20.69
CA PRO A 22 29.72 -41.38 -20.03
C PRO A 22 31.07 -41.51 -20.75
N LEU A 23 31.99 -40.58 -20.44
CA LEU A 23 33.42 -40.75 -20.67
C LEU A 23 34.20 -40.41 -19.40
N ALA A 24 35.06 -41.34 -18.99
CA ALA A 24 36.08 -41.18 -17.97
C ALA A 24 37.38 -41.85 -18.46
N ALA A 25 38.52 -41.42 -17.90
CA ALA A 25 39.85 -41.97 -18.15
C ALA A 25 40.40 -41.87 -19.61
N VAL A 26 40.97 -40.70 -19.93
CA VAL A 26 42.37 -40.68 -20.40
C VAL A 26 43.13 -39.73 -19.48
N VAL A 27 44.13 -40.24 -18.77
CA VAL A 27 45.08 -39.45 -17.97
C VAL A 27 46.47 -40.01 -18.25
N SER A 28 47.29 -39.21 -18.93
CA SER A 28 48.72 -39.44 -19.11
C SER A 28 49.37 -38.15 -19.61
N GLU A 29 50.48 -37.76 -18.99
CA GLU A 29 51.49 -36.84 -19.53
C GLU A 29 51.02 -35.41 -19.89
N LEU A 30 51.25 -34.48 -18.96
CA LEU A 30 52.27 -33.43 -19.17
C LEU A 30 52.65 -32.73 -17.85
N ASP A 31 53.92 -32.90 -17.52
CA ASP A 31 54.79 -32.26 -16.53
C ASP A 31 54.26 -31.08 -15.69
N LEU A 32 54.28 -31.27 -14.37
CA LEU A 32 54.24 -30.21 -13.37
C LEU A 32 55.65 -29.68 -13.12
N GLU A 33 56.06 -28.62 -13.82
CA GLU A 33 57.23 -27.83 -13.41
C GLU A 33 56.91 -27.04 -12.13
N THR A 34 57.85 -27.06 -11.18
CA THR A 34 57.72 -26.40 -9.88
C THR A 34 58.02 -24.90 -9.98
N VAL A 35 57.01 -24.05 -9.75
CA VAL A 35 57.21 -22.63 -9.46
C VAL A 35 57.10 -22.40 -7.95
N THR A 36 58.10 -21.72 -7.37
CA THR A 36 58.25 -21.53 -5.92
C THR A 36 57.40 -20.38 -5.36
N MET A 37 57.22 -20.34 -4.04
CA MET A 37 56.69 -19.18 -3.32
C MET A 37 57.71 -18.02 -3.26
N GLU A 38 58.13 -17.49 -4.41
CA GLU A 38 59.10 -16.38 -4.47
C GLU A 38 58.65 -15.19 -5.34
N GLU A 39 57.67 -15.37 -6.24
CA GLU A 39 57.20 -14.28 -7.13
C GLU A 39 56.06 -13.41 -6.54
N LEU A 40 55.63 -13.66 -5.30
CA LEU A 40 54.59 -12.86 -4.61
C LEU A 40 55.12 -11.87 -3.56
N GLU A 41 56.42 -11.84 -3.26
CA GLU A 41 57.02 -10.85 -2.33
C GLU A 41 57.52 -9.57 -3.03
N ALA A 42 57.43 -9.48 -4.35
CA ALA A 42 58.04 -8.42 -5.16
C ALA A 42 57.32 -7.05 -5.15
N LEU A 43 56.24 -6.86 -4.38
CA LEU A 43 55.38 -5.66 -4.43
C LEU A 43 55.02 -5.03 -3.08
N ALA A 44 55.95 -5.09 -2.11
CA ALA A 44 55.86 -4.32 -0.86
C ALA A 44 57.21 -3.65 -0.50
N GLY A 45 57.50 -2.46 -1.05
CA GLY A 45 58.78 -1.79 -0.79
C GLY A 45 58.84 -0.29 -1.10
N THR A 46 58.79 0.54 -0.04
CA THR A 46 59.00 2.01 -0.02
C THR A 46 57.95 2.84 -0.78
N VAL A 47 57.58 4.08 -0.41
CA VAL A 47 58.03 5.08 0.60
C VAL A 47 56.73 5.57 1.32
N GLY A 48 56.59 5.85 2.63
CA GLY A 48 57.46 6.47 3.65
C GLY A 48 57.03 7.94 3.89
N GLY A 49 56.67 8.41 5.10
CA GLY A 49 56.43 7.76 6.40
C GLY A 49 55.93 8.75 7.48
N ILE A 50 55.39 8.19 8.59
CA ILE A 50 55.33 8.61 10.02
C ILE A 50 55.93 10.01 10.34
N PRO A 51 55.29 10.93 11.13
CA PRO A 51 54.61 10.71 12.44
C PRO A 51 53.22 11.41 12.58
N LEU A 52 52.50 11.49 13.71
CA LEU A 52 52.17 10.73 14.95
C LEU A 52 51.45 11.73 15.90
N GLU A 53 50.45 11.26 16.64
CA GLU A 53 50.07 11.69 18.01
C GLU A 53 49.46 13.08 18.39
N MET A 54 48.51 12.99 19.34
CA MET A 54 48.20 13.89 20.47
C MET A 54 47.55 15.30 20.34
N SER A 55 46.21 15.30 20.47
CA SER A 55 45.47 15.83 21.65
C SER A 55 45.27 17.35 21.94
N PHE A 56 44.21 17.66 22.72
CA PHE A 56 43.81 18.96 23.29
C PHE A 56 43.51 20.12 22.29
N SER A 57 42.92 21.26 22.67
CA SER A 57 41.68 21.51 23.44
C SER A 57 41.25 22.99 23.35
N ARG A 58 39.96 23.29 23.53
CA ARG A 58 39.36 24.61 23.91
C ARG A 58 39.58 25.84 22.99
N SER A 59 38.54 26.69 23.01
CA SER A 59 38.43 28.06 22.47
C SER A 59 39.15 29.11 23.36
N PRO A 60 39.14 30.44 23.07
CA PRO A 60 38.62 31.19 21.89
C PRO A 60 39.52 32.38 21.39
N SER A 61 38.97 33.19 20.47
CA SER A 61 39.24 34.65 20.25
C SER A 61 40.57 35.15 19.64
N SER A 62 40.50 35.92 18.53
CA SER A 62 40.66 37.41 18.54
C SER A 62 40.77 38.11 17.16
N ALA A 63 39.87 39.08 16.94
CA ALA A 63 40.06 40.46 16.42
C ALA A 63 40.78 40.81 15.08
N LEU A 64 40.09 41.66 14.29
CA LEU A 64 40.57 42.72 13.35
C LEU A 64 41.32 42.26 12.07
N THR A 65 41.29 42.97 10.93
CA THR A 65 40.70 44.30 10.57
C THR A 65 39.88 44.14 9.25
N ALA A 66 39.53 45.09 8.35
CA ALA A 66 39.85 46.50 8.06
C ALA A 66 38.63 47.24 7.43
N THR A 67 38.85 48.35 6.72
CA THR A 67 37.85 49.08 5.88
C THR A 67 38.24 49.07 4.40
N PRO A 68 37.40 49.59 3.47
CA PRO A 68 37.63 50.97 2.99
C PRO A 68 36.35 51.80 2.82
N SER A 69 36.45 53.05 2.32
CA SER A 69 35.34 54.02 2.28
C SER A 69 35.36 54.98 1.07
N SER A 70 34.19 55.55 0.77
CA SER A 70 33.95 56.83 0.07
C SER A 70 34.38 57.04 -1.40
N SER A 71 33.39 57.12 -2.30
CA SER A 71 33.09 58.36 -3.06
C SER A 71 31.60 58.35 -3.48
N ARG A 72 30.72 59.35 -3.26
CA ARG A 72 30.73 60.83 -3.36
C ARG A 72 30.19 61.33 -4.72
N SER A 73 28.96 61.84 -4.72
CA SER A 73 28.44 62.86 -5.65
C SER A 73 27.18 63.50 -5.05
N ALA A 74 26.98 64.81 -5.28
CA ALA A 74 25.84 65.57 -4.75
C ALA A 74 25.63 66.87 -5.56
N SER A 75 24.38 67.35 -5.65
CA SER A 75 24.06 68.64 -6.27
C SER A 75 22.78 69.27 -5.72
N SER A 76 22.94 70.49 -5.17
CA SER A 76 22.03 71.66 -5.10
C SER A 76 20.60 71.52 -5.68
N SER A 77 19.53 72.12 -5.12
CA SER A 77 19.48 73.55 -4.75
C SER A 77 18.27 74.04 -3.91
N ARG A 78 18.48 75.14 -3.16
CA ARG A 78 17.55 76.24 -2.80
C ARG A 78 16.20 75.94 -2.07
N SER A 79 16.22 76.09 -0.74
CA SER A 79 15.55 77.14 0.08
C SER A 79 14.28 77.89 -0.42
N PRO A 80 13.36 78.41 0.45
CA PRO A 80 13.23 78.23 1.93
C PRO A 80 11.77 78.12 2.50
N SER A 81 11.69 78.04 3.84
CA SER A 81 10.64 78.60 4.75
C SER A 81 9.53 77.70 5.34
N LEU A 82 9.13 78.09 6.58
CA LEU A 82 7.85 77.85 7.29
C LEU A 82 7.42 76.42 7.73
N SER A 83 7.96 76.01 8.90
CA SER A 83 7.16 75.72 10.12
C SER A 83 6.49 74.34 10.37
N VAL A 84 6.35 74.04 11.69
CA VAL A 84 5.36 73.15 12.37
C VAL A 84 5.60 71.62 12.49
N THR A 85 5.48 71.17 13.76
CA THR A 85 5.34 69.79 14.33
C THR A 85 6.50 68.77 14.31
N PRO A 86 6.81 68.13 15.46
CA PRO A 86 7.65 66.94 15.54
C PRO A 86 6.82 65.68 15.22
N ARG A 87 6.92 65.17 13.99
CA ARG A 87 6.22 63.93 13.57
C ARG A 87 6.92 63.12 12.46
N VAL A 88 8.11 63.54 12.03
CA VAL A 88 8.81 62.97 10.86
C VAL A 88 9.72 61.81 11.25
N ASP A 89 10.39 61.91 12.40
CA ASP A 89 11.46 60.99 12.80
C ASP A 89 10.94 59.54 12.96
N GLU A 90 9.77 59.37 13.58
CA GLU A 90 9.23 58.02 13.83
C GLU A 90 8.83 57.30 12.53
N ALA A 91 8.36 58.03 11.52
CA ALA A 91 8.04 57.46 10.21
C ALA A 91 9.31 57.07 9.44
N GLN A 92 10.37 57.88 9.51
CA GLN A 92 11.65 57.57 8.87
C GLN A 92 12.39 56.44 9.59
N ILE A 93 12.34 56.37 10.93
CA ILE A 93 12.93 55.27 11.72
C ILE A 93 12.19 53.95 11.43
N ARG A 94 10.85 53.94 11.42
CA ARG A 94 10.08 52.74 11.04
C ARG A 94 10.32 52.33 9.58
N GLY A 95 10.40 53.30 8.66
CA GLY A 95 10.74 53.05 7.26
C GLY A 95 12.16 52.46 7.08
N GLY A 96 13.15 52.98 7.80
CA GLY A 96 14.52 52.45 7.81
C GLY A 96 14.61 51.05 8.43
N ALA A 97 13.88 50.78 9.52
CA ALA A 97 13.81 49.46 10.14
C ALA A 97 13.17 48.42 9.20
N LEU A 98 12.05 48.77 8.55
CA LEU A 98 11.42 47.92 7.53
C LEU A 98 12.32 47.72 6.31
N GLY A 99 13.04 48.75 5.85
CA GLY A 99 14.02 48.65 4.77
C GLY A 99 15.19 47.73 5.13
N HIS A 100 15.68 47.76 6.37
CA HIS A 100 16.71 46.84 6.85
C HIS A 100 16.19 45.40 6.95
N GLN A 101 14.97 45.19 7.45
CA GLN A 101 14.32 43.88 7.44
C GLN A 101 14.12 43.34 6.02
N PHE A 102 13.74 44.19 5.06
CA PHE A 102 13.62 43.82 3.65
C PHE A 102 14.98 43.44 3.05
N ALA A 103 16.04 44.22 3.32
CA ALA A 103 17.40 43.90 2.87
C ALA A 103 17.94 42.59 3.47
N LEU A 104 17.62 42.28 4.73
CA LEU A 104 17.94 40.99 5.36
C LEU A 104 17.17 39.83 4.72
N LEU A 105 15.88 40.03 4.39
CA LEU A 105 15.08 39.04 3.66
C LEU A 105 15.61 38.81 2.25
N GLU A 106 15.97 39.85 1.50
CA GLU A 106 16.62 39.70 0.19
C GLU A 106 17.97 38.98 0.29
N ALA A 107 18.77 39.24 1.34
CA ALA A 107 20.03 38.55 1.55
C ALA A 107 19.81 37.05 1.82
N ALA A 108 18.85 36.70 2.68
CA ALA A 108 18.48 35.31 2.97
C ALA A 108 17.84 34.59 1.76
N VAL A 109 17.15 35.31 0.87
CA VAL A 109 16.68 34.76 -0.42
C VAL A 109 17.87 34.50 -1.34
N ARG A 110 18.77 35.46 -1.55
CA ARG A 110 19.98 35.28 -2.38
C ARG A 110 20.89 34.17 -1.87
N GLU A 111 20.98 33.99 -0.56
CA GLU A 111 21.71 32.87 0.07
C GLU A 111 21.04 31.52 -0.28
N LYS A 112 19.71 31.42 -0.16
CA LYS A 112 18.96 30.21 -0.54
C LYS A 112 19.03 29.94 -2.05
N ASP A 113 18.97 30.96 -2.90
CA ASP A 113 19.16 30.82 -4.34
C ASP A 113 20.57 30.30 -4.67
N ALA A 114 21.60 30.77 -3.95
CA ALA A 114 22.95 30.27 -4.08
C ALA A 114 23.10 28.80 -3.59
N MET A 115 22.41 28.42 -2.51
CA MET A 115 22.35 27.02 -2.04
C MET A 115 21.64 26.12 -3.06
N LEU A 116 20.49 26.52 -3.60
CA LEU A 116 19.77 25.80 -4.64
C LEU A 116 20.60 25.67 -5.92
N ALA A 117 21.30 26.72 -6.33
CA ALA A 117 22.23 26.69 -7.46
C ALA A 117 23.46 25.79 -7.20
N ASN A 118 23.86 25.57 -5.95
CA ASN A 118 24.92 24.64 -5.58
C ASN A 118 24.45 23.18 -5.60
N ILE A 119 23.27 22.90 -5.02
CA ILE A 119 22.61 21.58 -5.05
C ILE A 119 22.33 21.16 -6.50
N GLY A 120 21.85 22.08 -7.35
CA GLY A 120 21.66 21.84 -8.78
C GLY A 120 22.96 21.51 -9.52
N LYS A 121 24.11 22.08 -9.11
CA LYS A 121 25.43 21.71 -9.65
C LYS A 121 25.87 20.32 -9.17
N GLN A 122 25.61 19.97 -7.91
CA GLN A 122 25.93 18.65 -7.36
C GLN A 122 25.17 17.55 -8.11
N HIS A 123 23.84 17.67 -8.24
CA HIS A 123 23.04 16.72 -9.02
C HIS A 123 23.43 16.66 -10.51
N LEU A 124 23.86 17.79 -11.11
CA LEU A 124 24.36 17.80 -12.49
C LEU A 124 25.75 17.14 -12.64
N LEU A 125 26.55 17.05 -11.57
CA LEU A 125 27.77 16.26 -11.54
C LEU A 125 27.47 14.77 -11.30
N GLU A 126 26.56 14.43 -10.38
CA GLU A 126 26.09 13.07 -10.13
C GLU A 126 25.49 12.45 -11.41
N LEU A 127 24.63 13.19 -12.12
CA LEU A 127 24.08 12.76 -13.41
C LEU A 127 25.16 12.52 -14.49
N LYS A 128 26.26 13.28 -14.48
CA LYS A 128 27.39 13.02 -15.38
C LYS A 128 28.14 11.75 -15.01
N VAL A 129 28.45 11.55 -13.72
CA VAL A 129 29.10 10.33 -13.23
C VAL A 129 28.26 9.09 -13.56
N LEU A 130 26.95 9.13 -13.33
CA LEU A 130 26.03 8.05 -13.69
C LEU A 130 25.96 7.82 -15.20
N GLN A 131 25.94 8.88 -16.03
CA GLN A 131 26.00 8.74 -17.49
C GLN A 131 27.32 8.11 -17.96
N ASP A 132 28.46 8.47 -17.36
CA ASP A 132 29.77 7.93 -17.74
C ASP A 132 29.98 6.49 -17.24
N GLN A 133 29.39 6.12 -16.09
CA GLN A 133 29.29 4.73 -15.65
C GLN A 133 28.43 3.88 -16.60
N VAL A 134 27.25 4.37 -17.02
CA VAL A 134 26.42 3.68 -18.02
C VAL A 134 27.17 3.54 -19.36
N ARG A 135 27.91 4.57 -19.79
CA ARG A 135 28.78 4.50 -20.98
C ARG A 135 29.93 3.49 -20.82
N ALA A 136 30.44 3.26 -19.61
CA ALA A 136 31.47 2.26 -19.33
C ALA A 136 30.89 0.83 -19.41
N LEU A 137 29.81 0.56 -18.69
CA LEU A 137 29.11 -0.73 -18.73
C LEU A 137 28.67 -1.11 -20.16
N MET A 138 28.22 -0.13 -20.95
CA MET A 138 27.88 -0.36 -22.37
C MET A 138 29.09 -0.68 -23.26
N ARG A 139 30.30 -0.18 -22.92
CA ARG A 139 31.55 -0.55 -23.60
C ARG A 139 31.98 -1.97 -23.22
N GLU A 140 31.99 -2.28 -21.93
CA GLU A 140 32.29 -3.63 -21.40
C GLU A 140 31.35 -4.68 -22.00
N ARG A 141 30.05 -4.39 -22.09
CA ARG A 141 29.06 -5.27 -22.73
C ARG A 141 29.39 -5.53 -24.20
N GLY A 142 29.75 -4.49 -24.97
CA GLY A 142 30.15 -4.61 -26.37
C GLY A 142 31.46 -5.39 -26.56
N GLU A 143 32.42 -5.25 -25.63
CA GLU A 143 33.62 -6.08 -25.61
C GLU A 143 33.28 -7.56 -25.35
N LEU A 144 32.42 -7.86 -24.37
CA LEU A 144 31.98 -9.22 -24.08
C LEU A 144 31.21 -9.85 -25.25
N GLU A 145 30.29 -9.09 -25.86
CA GLU A 145 29.60 -9.48 -27.11
C GLU A 145 30.62 -9.85 -28.20
N SER A 146 31.63 -9.00 -28.44
CA SER A 146 32.68 -9.28 -29.45
C SER A 146 33.55 -10.50 -29.11
N ARG A 147 33.77 -10.78 -27.81
CA ARG A 147 34.52 -11.97 -27.36
C ARG A 147 33.73 -13.24 -27.60
N ILE A 148 32.42 -13.25 -27.32
CA ILE A 148 31.51 -14.37 -27.63
C ILE A 148 31.49 -14.61 -29.14
N ASP A 149 31.27 -13.57 -29.94
CA ASP A 149 31.32 -13.63 -31.41
C ASP A 149 32.65 -14.22 -31.93
N SER A 150 33.78 -13.86 -31.30
CA SER A 150 35.09 -14.43 -31.62
C SER A 150 35.23 -15.91 -31.24
N ALA A 151 34.55 -16.36 -30.19
CA ALA A 151 34.57 -17.75 -29.73
C ALA A 151 33.72 -18.62 -30.65
N ASP A 152 32.49 -18.21 -30.96
CA ASP A 152 31.59 -18.93 -31.87
C ASP A 152 32.18 -19.07 -33.27
N ARG A 153 32.81 -18.01 -33.79
CA ARG A 153 33.55 -18.06 -35.07
C ARG A 153 34.71 -19.07 -35.01
N ARG A 154 35.44 -19.16 -33.88
CA ARG A 154 36.53 -20.15 -33.67
C ARG A 154 35.99 -21.58 -33.55
N HIS A 155 34.96 -21.83 -32.74
CA HIS A 155 34.34 -23.14 -32.61
C HIS A 155 33.74 -23.62 -33.95
N ALA A 156 33.05 -22.74 -34.67
CA ALA A 156 32.51 -23.05 -35.99
C ALA A 156 33.61 -23.21 -37.07
N ALA A 157 34.80 -22.63 -36.90
CA ALA A 157 35.95 -22.91 -37.76
C ALA A 157 36.57 -24.29 -37.43
N ALA A 158 36.76 -24.60 -36.15
CA ALA A 158 37.27 -25.90 -35.70
C ALA A 158 36.37 -27.07 -36.13
N LEU A 159 35.05 -26.95 -35.94
CA LEU A 159 34.08 -27.95 -36.41
C LEU A 159 34.11 -28.18 -37.93
N ARG A 160 34.40 -27.13 -38.72
CA ARG A 160 34.60 -27.26 -40.18
C ARG A 160 35.95 -27.89 -40.52
N ALA A 161 36.99 -27.65 -39.73
CA ALA A 161 38.30 -28.29 -39.90
C ALA A 161 38.24 -29.80 -39.58
N GLU A 162 37.61 -30.19 -38.47
CA GLU A 162 37.44 -31.62 -38.13
C GLU A 162 36.54 -32.35 -39.13
N ARG A 163 35.46 -31.72 -39.62
CA ARG A 163 34.67 -32.30 -40.73
C ARG A 163 35.52 -32.52 -41.98
N ARG A 164 36.33 -31.53 -42.40
CA ARG A 164 37.25 -31.69 -43.54
C ARG A 164 38.29 -32.80 -43.33
N LYS A 165 38.81 -32.98 -42.11
CA LYS A 165 39.69 -34.12 -41.79
C LYS A 165 38.95 -35.45 -41.91
N ALA A 166 37.72 -35.53 -41.39
CA ALA A 166 36.89 -36.73 -41.49
C ALA A 166 36.53 -37.06 -42.96
N ASP A 167 36.12 -36.05 -43.74
CA ASP A 167 35.83 -36.19 -45.17
C ASP A 167 37.07 -36.65 -45.96
N ALA A 168 38.25 -36.10 -45.66
CA ALA A 168 39.52 -36.51 -46.26
C ALA A 168 39.95 -37.92 -45.84
N ALA A 169 39.76 -38.30 -44.57
CA ALA A 169 40.03 -39.65 -44.08
C ALA A 169 39.08 -40.69 -44.72
N VAL A 170 37.80 -40.36 -44.87
CA VAL A 170 36.82 -41.18 -45.59
C VAL A 170 37.14 -41.25 -47.09
N GLY A 171 37.68 -40.18 -47.69
CA GLY A 171 38.26 -40.19 -49.04
C GLY A 171 39.41 -41.18 -49.16
N ALA A 172 40.43 -41.05 -48.31
CA ALA A 172 41.59 -41.94 -48.27
C ALA A 172 41.21 -43.40 -47.98
N LEU A 173 40.20 -43.65 -47.13
CA LEU A 173 39.67 -45.00 -46.89
C LEU A 173 38.94 -45.57 -48.12
N ARG A 174 38.24 -44.74 -48.91
CA ARG A 174 37.65 -45.16 -50.20
C ARG A 174 38.71 -45.45 -51.26
N GLU A 175 39.77 -44.64 -51.33
CA GLU A 175 40.92 -44.90 -52.21
C GLU A 175 41.68 -46.17 -51.80
N GLN A 176 41.84 -46.41 -50.50
CA GLN A 176 42.40 -47.66 -49.98
C GLN A 176 41.50 -48.87 -50.28
N LEU A 177 40.18 -48.73 -50.15
CA LEU A 177 39.23 -49.78 -50.53
C LEU A 177 39.31 -50.08 -52.04
N ALA A 178 39.29 -49.07 -52.91
CA ALA A 178 39.45 -49.27 -54.35
C ALA A 178 40.79 -49.92 -54.71
N ALA A 179 41.90 -49.49 -54.08
CA ALA A 179 43.21 -50.11 -54.27
C ALA A 179 43.30 -51.53 -53.70
N LEU A 180 42.49 -51.88 -52.69
CA LEU A 180 42.34 -53.25 -52.20
C LEU A 180 41.44 -54.09 -53.12
N GLU A 181 40.42 -53.51 -53.74
CA GLU A 181 39.55 -54.15 -54.74
C GLU A 181 40.31 -54.44 -56.05
N GLU A 182 41.17 -53.53 -56.54
CA GLU A 182 42.09 -53.83 -57.65
C GLU A 182 43.11 -54.92 -57.31
N ARG A 183 43.55 -54.98 -56.05
CA ARG A 183 44.45 -56.04 -55.57
C ARG A 183 43.72 -57.35 -55.28
N ALA A 184 42.41 -57.32 -55.04
CA ALA A 184 41.60 -58.49 -54.71
C ALA A 184 41.71 -59.63 -55.74
N PRO A 185 41.62 -59.44 -57.07
CA PRO A 185 41.80 -60.54 -58.02
C PRO A 185 43.24 -61.12 -58.04
N VAL A 186 44.26 -60.29 -57.83
CA VAL A 186 45.67 -60.73 -57.78
C VAL A 186 45.95 -61.50 -56.50
N VAL A 187 45.43 -61.02 -55.37
CA VAL A 187 45.48 -61.70 -54.07
C VAL A 187 44.65 -62.97 -54.12
N ALA A 188 43.43 -62.96 -54.67
CA ALA A 188 42.59 -64.14 -54.85
C ALA A 188 43.25 -65.21 -55.71
N SER A 189 43.97 -64.82 -56.77
CA SER A 189 44.73 -65.76 -57.61
C SER A 189 45.88 -66.43 -56.83
N ARG A 190 46.61 -65.67 -56.00
CA ARG A 190 47.63 -66.23 -55.09
C ARG A 190 47.01 -67.04 -53.94
N MET A 191 45.85 -66.62 -53.45
CA MET A 191 45.09 -67.30 -52.40
C MET A 191 44.40 -68.56 -52.90
N ALA A 192 44.07 -68.69 -54.20
CA ALA A 192 43.60 -69.95 -54.76
C ALA A 192 44.71 -71.02 -54.74
N LEU A 193 45.94 -70.63 -55.08
CA LEU A 193 47.12 -71.50 -55.00
C LEU A 193 47.47 -71.85 -53.55
N SER A 194 47.42 -70.90 -52.61
CA SER A 194 47.68 -71.19 -51.19
C SER A 194 46.52 -71.88 -50.47
N THR A 195 45.26 -71.65 -50.85
CA THR A 195 44.10 -72.36 -50.25
C THR A 195 44.01 -73.80 -50.70
N ALA A 196 44.48 -74.16 -51.91
CA ALA A 196 44.66 -75.56 -52.29
C ALA A 196 45.59 -76.30 -51.30
N ASP A 197 46.69 -75.65 -50.86
CA ASP A 197 47.59 -76.20 -49.86
C ASP A 197 47.04 -76.12 -48.42
N ILE A 198 46.40 -75.01 -48.05
CA ILE A 198 45.86 -74.76 -46.70
C ILE A 198 44.60 -75.59 -46.42
N ALA A 199 43.76 -75.89 -47.41
CA ALA A 199 42.60 -76.77 -47.25
C ALA A 199 42.98 -78.22 -46.91
N THR A 200 44.25 -78.62 -47.13
CA THR A 200 44.78 -79.92 -46.65
C THR A 200 45.20 -79.89 -45.17
N LEU A 201 45.22 -78.73 -44.52
CA LEU A 201 45.57 -78.58 -43.10
C LEU A 201 44.32 -78.67 -42.23
N ARG A 202 44.18 -79.79 -41.52
CA ARG A 202 43.25 -79.86 -40.38
C ARG A 202 43.84 -79.10 -39.19
N VAL A 203 42.97 -78.39 -38.45
CA VAL A 203 43.33 -77.85 -37.13
C VAL A 203 43.76 -79.02 -36.23
N PRO A 204 44.94 -78.98 -35.59
CA PRO A 204 45.36 -80.01 -34.65
C PRO A 204 44.37 -80.17 -33.49
N THR A 205 44.17 -81.38 -33.00
CA THR A 205 43.64 -81.57 -31.63
C THR A 205 44.73 -81.26 -30.61
N ASP A 206 44.34 -80.96 -29.38
CA ASP A 206 45.19 -80.55 -28.25
C ASP A 206 46.39 -81.51 -28.05
N ALA A 207 46.12 -82.82 -28.10
CA ALA A 207 47.11 -83.88 -27.99
C ALA A 207 48.06 -84.00 -29.21
N GLN A 208 47.73 -83.37 -30.34
CA GLN A 208 48.59 -83.23 -31.52
C GLN A 208 49.38 -81.92 -31.45
N TYR A 209 48.74 -80.81 -31.06
CA TYR A 209 49.41 -79.53 -30.77
C TYR A 209 50.52 -79.70 -29.73
N ALA A 210 50.24 -80.38 -28.60
CA ALA A 210 51.23 -80.66 -27.56
C ALA A 210 52.43 -81.50 -28.04
N LYS A 211 52.24 -82.36 -29.05
CA LYS A 211 53.33 -83.15 -29.67
C LYS A 211 54.15 -82.30 -30.65
N LEU A 212 53.49 -81.52 -31.49
CA LEU A 212 54.15 -80.64 -32.45
C LEU A 212 54.94 -79.51 -31.75
N SER A 213 54.34 -78.90 -30.72
CA SER A 213 54.94 -77.79 -29.97
C SER A 213 56.25 -78.16 -29.27
N ARG A 214 56.39 -79.42 -28.81
CA ARG A 214 57.63 -79.96 -28.22
C ARG A 214 58.80 -80.13 -29.20
N THR A 215 58.58 -80.05 -30.52
CA THR A 215 59.67 -80.11 -31.52
C THR A 215 60.20 -78.71 -31.82
N PRO A 216 61.52 -78.48 -31.93
CA PRO A 216 62.07 -77.16 -32.24
C PRO A 216 61.66 -76.71 -33.65
N ALA A 217 61.34 -75.43 -33.82
CA ALA A 217 60.75 -74.89 -35.05
C ALA A 217 61.60 -75.17 -36.32
N SER A 218 62.93 -75.16 -36.19
CA SER A 218 63.91 -75.47 -37.25
C SER A 218 63.88 -76.92 -37.76
N ARG A 219 63.13 -77.82 -37.11
CA ARG A 219 62.91 -79.21 -37.56
C ARG A 219 61.45 -79.50 -37.94
N ARG A 220 60.56 -78.51 -37.90
CA ARG A 220 59.15 -78.66 -38.31
C ARG A 220 59.01 -78.41 -39.82
N SER A 221 58.24 -79.26 -40.51
CA SER A 221 57.76 -78.96 -41.88
C SER A 221 56.89 -77.69 -41.86
N ILE A 222 56.90 -76.91 -42.95
CA ILE A 222 56.12 -75.67 -43.10
C ILE A 222 54.63 -75.94 -42.82
N LYS A 223 54.08 -77.07 -43.29
CA LYS A 223 52.69 -77.46 -43.00
C LYS A 223 52.43 -77.68 -41.49
N ALA A 224 53.41 -78.20 -40.74
CA ALA A 224 53.32 -78.38 -39.30
C ALA A 224 53.55 -77.08 -38.51
N GLN A 225 54.38 -76.16 -39.02
CA GLN A 225 54.50 -74.80 -38.45
C GLN A 225 53.18 -74.03 -38.62
N LEU A 226 52.58 -74.08 -39.81
CA LEU A 226 51.32 -73.40 -40.09
C LEU A 226 50.16 -74.00 -39.27
N ALA A 227 50.06 -75.34 -39.15
CA ALA A 227 49.04 -75.98 -38.33
C ALA A 227 49.12 -75.60 -36.84
N VAL A 228 50.34 -75.41 -36.30
CA VAL A 228 50.54 -74.90 -34.93
C VAL A 228 50.09 -73.44 -34.82
N LYS A 229 50.45 -72.57 -35.77
CA LYS A 229 50.02 -71.15 -35.75
C LYS A 229 48.52 -70.98 -35.98
N VAL A 230 47.89 -71.84 -36.79
CA VAL A 230 46.43 -71.89 -36.94
C VAL A 230 45.77 -72.27 -35.61
N TYR A 231 46.29 -73.27 -34.89
CA TYR A 231 45.78 -73.64 -33.56
C TYR A 231 45.86 -72.46 -32.58
N GLU A 232 47.03 -71.83 -32.45
CA GLU A 232 47.26 -70.68 -31.57
C GLU A 232 46.30 -69.51 -31.89
N LEU A 233 46.08 -69.22 -33.19
CA LEU A 233 45.13 -68.19 -33.61
C LEU A 233 43.67 -68.58 -33.35
N THR A 234 43.29 -69.85 -33.52
CA THR A 234 41.93 -70.29 -33.17
C THR A 234 41.67 -70.26 -31.67
N GLU A 235 42.66 -70.53 -30.82
CA GLU A 235 42.55 -70.39 -29.37
C GLU A 235 42.48 -68.92 -28.94
N ALA A 236 43.27 -68.04 -29.55
CA ALA A 236 43.16 -66.59 -29.31
C ALA A 236 41.77 -66.07 -29.67
N ILE A 237 41.25 -66.41 -30.86
CA ILE A 237 39.90 -66.01 -31.30
C ILE A 237 38.80 -66.61 -30.40
N ARG A 238 38.98 -67.82 -29.86
CA ARG A 238 38.06 -68.40 -28.86
C ARG A 238 38.10 -67.66 -27.52
N ALA A 239 39.29 -67.29 -27.04
CA ALA A 239 39.45 -66.50 -25.84
C ALA A 239 38.84 -65.09 -26.00
N ASP A 240 39.05 -64.44 -27.14
CA ASP A 240 38.44 -63.15 -27.47
C ASP A 240 36.91 -63.25 -27.60
N ALA A 241 36.38 -64.35 -28.16
CA ALA A 241 34.94 -64.60 -28.22
C ALA A 241 34.33 -64.79 -26.83
N VAL A 242 34.93 -65.61 -25.95
CA VAL A 242 34.48 -65.77 -24.56
C VAL A 242 34.61 -64.45 -23.78
N ALA A 243 35.65 -63.65 -24.05
CA ALA A 243 35.80 -62.31 -23.50
C ALA A 243 34.78 -61.30 -24.06
N ALA A 244 34.23 -61.53 -25.26
CA ALA A 244 33.13 -60.75 -25.81
C ALA A 244 31.78 -61.17 -25.20
N ASP A 245 31.48 -62.47 -25.13
CA ASP A 245 30.24 -63.00 -24.54
C ASP A 245 30.10 -62.60 -23.06
N THR A 246 31.18 -62.69 -22.28
CA THR A 246 31.18 -62.24 -20.88
C THR A 246 31.01 -60.72 -20.74
N ARG A 247 31.48 -59.91 -21.69
CA ARG A 247 31.21 -58.47 -21.74
C ARG A 247 29.77 -58.17 -22.16
N LEU A 248 29.19 -58.94 -23.08
CA LEU A 248 27.78 -58.82 -23.49
C LEU A 248 26.86 -59.12 -22.31
N HIS A 249 27.08 -60.21 -21.57
CA HIS A 249 26.31 -60.51 -20.37
C HIS A 249 26.46 -59.43 -19.28
N ALA A 250 27.67 -58.91 -19.04
CA ALA A 250 27.85 -57.79 -18.12
C ALA A 250 27.13 -56.51 -18.56
N LEU A 251 27.02 -56.26 -19.87
CA LEU A 251 26.23 -55.16 -20.42
C LEU A 251 24.72 -55.41 -20.25
N ASP A 252 24.23 -56.62 -20.55
CA ASP A 252 22.83 -57.02 -20.32
C ASP A 252 22.42 -56.83 -18.85
N ASP A 253 23.27 -57.25 -17.89
CA ASP A 253 23.06 -57.03 -16.45
C ASP A 253 22.96 -55.53 -16.11
N THR A 254 23.83 -54.68 -16.67
CA THR A 254 23.71 -53.22 -16.48
C THR A 254 22.44 -52.66 -17.10
N VAL A 255 22.02 -53.15 -18.27
CA VAL A 255 20.80 -52.72 -18.97
C VAL A 255 19.54 -53.13 -18.20
N GLU A 256 19.48 -54.34 -17.62
CA GLU A 256 18.38 -54.73 -16.73
C GLU A 256 18.38 -53.93 -15.42
N SER A 257 19.55 -53.63 -14.85
CA SER A 257 19.64 -52.72 -13.69
C SER A 257 19.16 -51.30 -14.00
N ALA A 258 19.39 -50.82 -15.23
CA ALA A 258 18.93 -49.52 -15.71
C ALA A 258 17.41 -49.53 -15.95
N LYS A 259 16.87 -50.57 -16.61
CA LYS A 259 15.42 -50.79 -16.78
C LYS A 259 14.70 -50.83 -15.43
N ALA A 260 15.24 -51.55 -14.44
CA ALA A 260 14.69 -51.60 -13.09
C ALA A 260 14.67 -50.22 -12.40
N ASN A 261 15.73 -49.42 -12.56
CA ASN A 261 15.78 -48.04 -12.05
C ASN A 261 14.79 -47.12 -12.77
N VAL A 262 14.62 -47.24 -14.10
CA VAL A 262 13.59 -46.48 -14.84
C VAL A 262 12.19 -46.84 -14.36
N VAL A 263 11.88 -48.12 -14.15
CA VAL A 263 10.58 -48.57 -13.61
C VAL A 263 10.35 -48.09 -12.17
N ARG A 264 11.40 -47.94 -11.36
CA ARG A 264 11.30 -47.30 -10.04
C ARG A 264 11.01 -45.81 -10.15
N LEU A 265 11.76 -45.08 -10.97
CA LEU A 265 11.60 -43.63 -11.16
C LEU A 265 10.25 -43.25 -11.79
N THR A 266 9.68 -44.06 -12.68
CA THR A 266 8.32 -43.82 -13.19
C THR A 266 7.25 -44.02 -12.11
N ARG A 267 7.38 -45.03 -11.24
CA ARG A 267 6.49 -45.20 -10.07
C ARG A 267 6.61 -44.05 -9.08
N GLU A 268 7.83 -43.58 -8.82
CA GLU A 268 8.08 -42.41 -7.96
C GLU A 268 7.46 -41.13 -8.56
N ARG A 269 7.60 -40.91 -9.88
CA ARG A 269 6.90 -39.84 -10.62
C ARG A 269 5.38 -39.94 -10.48
N ASP A 270 4.81 -41.12 -10.69
CA ASP A 270 3.35 -41.32 -10.69
C ASP A 270 2.74 -41.20 -9.28
N ALA A 271 3.51 -41.56 -8.25
CA ALA A 271 3.19 -41.28 -6.85
C ALA A 271 3.32 -39.80 -6.46
N LEU A 272 4.02 -38.98 -7.26
CA LEU A 272 4.09 -37.52 -7.08
C LEU A 272 2.98 -36.80 -7.86
N THR A 273 2.69 -37.20 -9.11
CA THR A 273 1.60 -36.58 -9.90
C THR A 273 0.23 -36.80 -9.26
N THR A 274 -0.02 -37.99 -8.68
CA THR A 274 -1.23 -38.26 -7.91
C THR A 274 -1.35 -37.43 -6.63
N LYS A 275 -0.24 -37.13 -5.94
CA LYS A 275 -0.21 -36.20 -4.80
C LYS A 275 -0.47 -34.75 -5.22
N VAL A 276 0.11 -34.30 -6.33
CA VAL A 276 -0.14 -32.96 -6.88
C VAL A 276 -1.63 -32.80 -7.23
N ALA A 277 -2.21 -33.74 -7.98
CA ALA A 277 -3.64 -33.70 -8.31
C ALA A 277 -4.57 -33.73 -7.08
N HIS A 278 -4.18 -34.42 -6.01
CA HIS A 278 -4.90 -34.39 -4.73
C HIS A 278 -4.84 -33.00 -4.07
N LEU A 279 -3.66 -32.39 -4.00
CA LEU A 279 -3.46 -31.04 -3.42
C LEU A 279 -4.15 -29.96 -4.27
N GLU A 280 -4.16 -30.08 -5.59
CA GLU A 280 -4.91 -29.20 -6.49
C GLU A 280 -6.42 -29.31 -6.25
N SER A 281 -6.94 -30.52 -5.99
CA SER A 281 -8.35 -30.74 -5.62
C SER A 281 -8.70 -30.12 -4.27
N GLU A 282 -7.83 -30.22 -3.27
CA GLU A 282 -8.00 -29.56 -1.96
C GLU A 282 -7.93 -28.02 -2.06
N LEU A 283 -7.03 -27.50 -2.91
CA LEU A 283 -6.93 -26.07 -3.21
C LEU A 283 -8.18 -25.56 -3.95
N ALA A 284 -8.73 -26.34 -4.88
CA ALA A 284 -10.00 -26.05 -5.55
C ALA A 284 -11.20 -26.07 -4.57
N ALA A 285 -11.23 -27.03 -3.63
CA ALA A 285 -12.27 -27.12 -2.61
C ALA A 285 -12.23 -25.95 -1.62
N THR A 286 -11.03 -25.61 -1.11
CA THR A 286 -10.84 -24.50 -0.17
C THR A 286 -11.10 -23.13 -0.80
N SER A 287 -10.62 -22.89 -2.03
CA SER A 287 -10.94 -21.66 -2.77
C SER A 287 -12.43 -21.55 -3.13
N SER A 288 -13.11 -22.67 -3.45
CA SER A 288 -14.57 -22.72 -3.64
C SER A 288 -15.34 -22.34 -2.36
N MET A 289 -14.86 -22.74 -1.18
CA MET A 289 -15.44 -22.33 0.09
C MET A 289 -15.20 -20.84 0.38
N ALA A 290 -13.96 -20.35 0.25
CA ALA A 290 -13.62 -18.94 0.42
C ALA A 290 -14.43 -18.02 -0.52
N ALA A 291 -14.72 -18.46 -1.76
CA ALA A 291 -15.58 -17.73 -2.69
C ALA A 291 -17.04 -17.65 -2.23
N LYS A 292 -17.59 -18.72 -1.61
CA LYS A 292 -18.94 -18.71 -1.02
C LYS A 292 -19.01 -17.79 0.19
N ASP A 293 -18.00 -17.82 1.04
CA ASP A 293 -17.93 -16.96 2.23
C ASP A 293 -17.78 -15.49 1.85
N ALA A 294 -16.97 -15.18 0.82
CA ALA A 294 -16.90 -13.83 0.24
C ALA A 294 -18.24 -13.37 -0.35
N ALA A 295 -18.99 -14.25 -1.04
CA ALA A 295 -20.32 -13.95 -1.56
C ALA A 295 -21.35 -13.71 -0.43
N LEU A 296 -21.30 -14.50 0.65
CA LEU A 296 -22.12 -14.31 1.86
C LEU A 296 -21.80 -12.99 2.57
N LEU A 297 -20.53 -12.63 2.69
CA LEU A 297 -20.10 -11.34 3.25
C LEU A 297 -20.52 -10.17 2.36
N SER A 298 -20.43 -10.31 1.03
CA SER A 298 -20.91 -9.29 0.07
C SER A 298 -22.42 -9.08 0.18
N SER A 299 -23.21 -10.16 0.32
CA SER A 299 -24.65 -10.11 0.53
C SER A 299 -25.03 -9.46 1.87
N ARG A 300 -24.33 -9.80 2.96
CA ARG A 300 -24.49 -9.11 4.25
C ARG A 300 -24.14 -7.61 4.16
N LEU A 301 -23.13 -7.25 3.35
CA LEU A 301 -22.77 -5.86 3.10
C LEU A 301 -23.78 -5.09 2.23
N SER A 302 -24.52 -5.73 1.31
CA SER A 302 -25.61 -5.05 0.60
C SER A 302 -26.79 -4.79 1.53
N VAL A 303 -27.23 -5.79 2.31
CA VAL A 303 -28.32 -5.62 3.30
C VAL A 303 -27.98 -4.52 4.31
N ALA A 304 -26.78 -4.54 4.90
CA ALA A 304 -26.35 -3.50 5.84
C ALA A 304 -26.25 -2.09 5.21
N ARG A 305 -26.04 -1.98 3.89
CA ARG A 305 -26.08 -0.70 3.16
C ARG A 305 -27.51 -0.22 2.91
N GLU A 306 -28.43 -1.13 2.63
CA GLU A 306 -29.87 -0.84 2.49
C GLU A 306 -30.48 -0.41 3.84
N GLU A 307 -30.16 -1.11 4.93
CA GLU A 307 -30.52 -0.71 6.30
C GLU A 307 -29.98 0.68 6.65
N LEU A 308 -28.70 0.95 6.34
CA LEU A 308 -28.09 2.28 6.55
C LEU A 308 -28.73 3.37 5.69
N ALA A 309 -29.21 3.05 4.47
CA ALA A 309 -29.95 3.97 3.62
C ALA A 309 -31.33 4.28 4.22
N ALA A 310 -32.08 3.25 4.63
CA ALA A 310 -33.39 3.41 5.28
C ALA A 310 -33.29 4.22 6.59
N VAL A 311 -32.24 4.02 7.40
CA VAL A 311 -31.97 4.83 8.59
C VAL A 311 -31.67 6.30 8.24
N LYS A 312 -30.93 6.55 7.14
CA LYS A 312 -30.69 7.92 6.66
C LYS A 312 -31.97 8.59 6.19
N GLU A 313 -32.81 7.91 5.39
CA GLU A 313 -34.11 8.44 4.95
C GLU A 313 -35.04 8.71 6.12
N ALA A 314 -35.13 7.79 7.09
CA ALA A 314 -35.90 7.99 8.33
C ALA A 314 -35.38 9.20 9.13
N SER A 315 -34.06 9.41 9.19
CA SER A 315 -33.47 10.59 9.85
C SER A 315 -33.78 11.90 9.11
N ALA A 316 -33.81 11.88 7.78
CA ALA A 316 -34.18 13.03 6.96
C ALA A 316 -35.67 13.38 7.10
N ALA A 317 -36.56 12.37 7.11
CA ALA A 317 -37.98 12.54 7.38
C ALA A 317 -38.25 13.04 8.81
N ALA A 318 -37.48 12.59 9.80
CA ALA A 318 -37.56 13.11 11.16
C ALA A 318 -37.11 14.58 11.25
N LEU A 319 -36.12 15.00 10.46
CA LEU A 319 -35.68 16.39 10.36
C LEU A 319 -36.72 17.28 9.64
N SER A 320 -37.33 16.82 8.54
CA SER A 320 -38.39 17.58 7.86
C SER A 320 -39.63 17.73 8.75
N ALA A 321 -40.12 16.64 9.34
CA ALA A 321 -41.25 16.66 10.28
C ALA A 321 -40.98 17.56 11.51
N ARG A 322 -39.73 17.60 11.99
CA ARG A 322 -39.34 18.53 13.06
C ARG A 322 -39.39 19.99 12.61
N SER A 323 -38.91 20.28 11.39
CA SER A 323 -39.00 21.64 10.83
C SER A 323 -40.46 22.09 10.64
N GLU A 324 -41.34 21.21 10.16
CA GLU A 324 -42.78 21.44 10.06
C GLU A 324 -43.38 21.74 11.44
N LEU A 325 -43.07 20.92 12.44
CA LEU A 325 -43.55 21.09 13.82
C LEU A 325 -43.05 22.41 14.45
N ASP A 326 -41.81 22.83 14.17
CA ASP A 326 -41.29 24.13 14.61
C ASP A 326 -41.92 25.32 13.84
N THR A 327 -42.27 25.17 12.55
CA THR A 327 -43.09 26.20 11.88
C THR A 327 -44.50 26.27 12.46
N ALA A 328 -45.15 25.14 12.76
CA ALA A 328 -46.47 25.09 13.40
C ALA A 328 -46.46 25.69 14.81
N ARG A 329 -45.38 25.47 15.59
CA ARG A 329 -45.14 26.17 16.87
C ARG A 329 -45.04 27.69 16.66
N SER A 330 -44.30 28.16 15.65
CA SER A 330 -44.19 29.60 15.36
C SER A 330 -45.54 30.22 14.96
N GLN A 331 -46.38 29.49 14.21
CA GLN A 331 -47.73 29.92 13.86
C GLN A 331 -48.64 29.96 15.10
N SER A 332 -48.59 28.92 15.95
CA SER A 332 -49.34 28.89 17.22
C SER A 332 -48.96 30.04 18.15
N ALA A 333 -47.66 30.39 18.23
CA ALA A 333 -47.19 31.54 18.98
C ALA A 333 -47.71 32.88 18.41
N ARG A 334 -47.72 33.04 17.07
CA ARG A 334 -48.30 34.22 16.41
C ARG A 334 -49.80 34.35 16.68
N TYR A 335 -50.55 33.25 16.61
CA TYR A 335 -51.99 33.26 16.92
C TYR A 335 -52.26 33.59 18.40
N ARG A 336 -51.45 33.12 19.34
CA ARG A 336 -51.55 33.52 20.76
C ARG A 336 -51.30 35.01 20.95
N ALA A 337 -50.24 35.56 20.36
CA ALA A 337 -49.96 37.00 20.43
C ALA A 337 -51.08 37.86 19.79
N GLN A 338 -51.69 37.40 18.69
CA GLN A 338 -52.86 38.05 18.10
C GLN A 338 -54.09 37.98 19.01
N ILE A 339 -54.34 36.85 19.68
CA ILE A 339 -55.42 36.72 20.67
C ILE A 339 -55.16 37.65 21.86
N GLU A 340 -53.93 37.76 22.34
CA GLU A 340 -53.55 38.65 23.46
C GLU A 340 -53.76 40.13 23.10
N ASP A 341 -53.32 40.58 21.92
CA ASP A 341 -53.58 41.94 21.39
C ASP A 341 -55.08 42.21 21.22
N LEU A 342 -55.83 41.30 20.59
CA LEU A 342 -57.30 41.43 20.48
C LEU A 342 -58.00 41.48 21.84
N THR A 343 -57.53 40.72 22.82
CA THR A 343 -58.08 40.75 24.19
C THR A 343 -57.72 42.05 24.92
N ALA A 344 -56.52 42.61 24.69
CA ALA A 344 -56.12 43.91 25.22
C ALA A 344 -56.96 45.05 24.62
N ARG A 345 -57.18 45.03 23.30
CA ARG A 345 -58.07 45.99 22.60
C ARG A 345 -59.51 45.89 23.09
N LEU A 346 -60.03 44.69 23.27
CA LEU A 346 -61.40 44.48 23.74
C LEU A 346 -61.59 45.02 25.17
N ARG A 347 -60.61 44.83 26.07
CA ARG A 347 -60.62 45.47 27.41
C ARG A 347 -60.50 46.99 27.34
N ALA A 348 -59.75 47.55 26.39
CA ALA A 348 -59.67 48.99 26.19
C ALA A 348 -61.01 49.58 25.72
N GLU A 349 -61.71 48.91 24.80
CA GLU A 349 -63.07 49.22 24.38
C GLU A 349 -64.10 49.11 25.53
N GLU A 350 -64.02 48.06 26.35
CA GLU A 350 -64.85 47.92 27.55
C GLU A 350 -64.59 49.05 28.56
N GLY A 351 -63.32 49.43 28.77
CA GLY A 351 -62.95 50.58 29.60
C GLY A 351 -63.46 51.92 29.05
N ALA A 352 -63.37 52.12 27.74
CA ALA A 352 -63.90 53.32 27.07
C ALA A 352 -65.44 53.39 27.19
N ARG A 353 -66.14 52.25 27.03
CA ARG A 353 -67.60 52.15 27.25
C ARG A 353 -67.99 52.42 28.69
N ALA A 354 -67.24 51.92 29.67
CA ALA A 354 -67.47 52.21 31.08
C ALA A 354 -67.30 53.71 31.40
N GLN A 355 -66.28 54.36 30.83
CA GLN A 355 -66.12 55.82 30.95
C GLN A 355 -67.23 56.61 30.24
N ALA A 356 -67.70 56.15 29.09
CA ALA A 356 -68.84 56.75 28.39
C ALA A 356 -70.15 56.63 29.19
N ALA A 357 -70.41 55.46 29.78
CA ALA A 357 -71.55 55.23 30.65
C ALA A 357 -71.50 56.09 31.92
N ALA A 358 -70.32 56.26 32.54
CA ALA A 358 -70.14 57.16 33.67
C ALA A 358 -70.44 58.62 33.30
N LYS A 359 -69.97 59.10 32.14
CA LYS A 359 -70.26 60.44 31.60
C LYS A 359 -71.74 60.63 31.26
N ALA A 360 -72.42 59.59 30.76
CA ALA A 360 -73.87 59.64 30.56
C ALA A 360 -74.61 59.79 31.90
N GLY A 361 -74.20 59.05 32.93
CA GLY A 361 -74.75 59.16 34.28
C GLY A 361 -74.57 60.54 34.93
N THR A 362 -73.41 61.20 34.74
CA THR A 362 -73.22 62.58 35.22
C THR A 362 -74.10 63.56 34.45
N LEU A 363 -74.14 63.48 33.12
CA LEU A 363 -74.99 64.33 32.28
C LEU A 363 -76.50 64.14 32.57
N GLU A 364 -76.94 62.94 32.93
CA GLU A 364 -78.30 62.70 33.43
C GLU A 364 -78.57 63.39 34.77
N SER A 365 -77.60 63.38 35.70
CA SER A 365 -77.73 64.06 36.99
C SER A 365 -77.78 65.58 36.82
N GLU A 366 -76.96 66.13 35.92
CA GLU A 366 -76.96 67.54 35.55
C GLU A 366 -78.29 67.95 34.89
N ASN A 367 -78.82 67.14 33.97
CA ASN A 367 -80.14 67.40 33.36
C ASN A 367 -81.28 67.39 34.40
N LYS A 368 -81.21 66.52 35.41
CA LYS A 368 -82.20 66.50 36.52
C LYS A 368 -82.14 67.81 37.32
N VAL A 369 -80.95 68.32 37.66
CA VAL A 369 -80.78 69.62 38.34
C VAL A 369 -81.18 70.80 37.45
N LEU A 370 -80.83 70.78 36.16
CA LEU A 370 -81.20 71.84 35.22
C LEU A 370 -82.72 71.88 35.01
N SER A 371 -83.41 70.73 34.94
CA SER A 371 -84.87 70.70 34.82
C SER A 371 -85.61 71.24 36.05
N SER A 372 -85.09 71.04 37.27
CA SER A 372 -85.69 71.64 38.47
C SER A 372 -85.41 73.15 38.57
N SER A 373 -84.22 73.62 38.18
CA SER A 373 -83.98 75.07 38.06
C SER A 373 -84.87 75.73 36.98
N LEU A 374 -85.12 75.04 35.87
CA LEU A 374 -86.00 75.51 34.80
C LEU A 374 -87.49 75.45 35.16
N ALA A 375 -87.88 74.63 36.14
CA ALA A 375 -89.19 74.73 36.77
C ALA A 375 -89.28 76.00 37.63
N HIS A 376 -88.30 76.25 38.50
CA HIS A 376 -88.28 77.43 39.37
C HIS A 376 -88.34 78.75 38.58
N VAL A 377 -87.54 78.88 37.52
CA VAL A 377 -87.54 80.04 36.62
C VAL A 377 -88.86 80.19 35.84
N LYS A 378 -89.62 79.10 35.62
CA LYS A 378 -90.97 79.19 35.04
C LYS A 378 -91.99 79.74 36.03
N ASP A 379 -91.88 79.40 37.31
CA ASP A 379 -92.75 79.93 38.37
C ASP A 379 -92.46 81.43 38.61
N GLU A 380 -91.19 81.85 38.58
CA GLU A 380 -90.80 83.27 38.57
C GLU A 380 -91.32 84.01 37.33
N LEU A 381 -91.26 83.39 36.15
CA LEU A 381 -91.85 83.95 34.92
C LEU A 381 -93.39 83.98 34.92
N ALA A 382 -94.05 83.25 35.81
CA ALA A 382 -95.50 83.34 35.99
C ALA A 382 -95.87 84.58 36.84
N SER A 383 -95.17 84.80 37.97
CA SER A 383 -95.41 85.98 38.82
C SER A 383 -95.01 87.29 38.13
N LEU A 384 -93.91 87.31 37.37
CA LEU A 384 -93.51 88.47 36.56
C LEU A 384 -94.47 88.76 35.39
N ARG A 385 -95.13 87.72 34.82
CA ARG A 385 -96.20 87.95 33.83
C ARG A 385 -97.45 88.55 34.47
N GLN A 386 -97.73 88.26 35.73
CA GLN A 386 -98.87 88.82 36.45
C GLN A 386 -98.71 90.33 36.66
N SER A 387 -97.53 90.82 37.06
CA SER A 387 -97.26 92.26 37.15
C SER A 387 -97.12 92.94 35.78
N SER A 388 -96.59 92.23 34.77
CA SER A 388 -96.53 92.74 33.39
C SER A 388 -97.90 93.02 32.77
N GLY A 389 -98.99 92.43 33.28
CA GLY A 389 -100.35 92.70 32.82
C GLY A 389 -100.81 94.13 33.16
N GLU A 390 -100.43 94.64 34.34
CA GLU A 390 -100.85 95.95 34.85
C GLU A 390 -100.14 97.11 34.10
N ALA A 391 -98.90 96.88 33.65
CA ALA A 391 -98.17 97.84 32.83
C ALA A 391 -98.69 97.96 31.38
N GLY A 392 -99.39 96.93 30.86
CA GLY A 392 -99.84 96.87 29.46
C GLY A 392 -100.82 97.99 29.07
N ALA A 393 -101.63 98.47 30.01
CA ALA A 393 -102.60 99.53 29.79
C ALA A 393 -101.96 100.90 29.44
N ALA A 394 -100.69 101.12 29.83
CA ALA A 394 -99.99 102.38 29.61
C ALA A 394 -99.35 102.53 28.21
N LEU A 395 -99.23 101.44 27.45
CA LEU A 395 -98.49 101.44 26.17
C LEU A 395 -99.35 101.88 24.96
N GLN A 396 -100.68 101.77 25.06
CA GLN A 396 -101.58 102.01 23.92
C GLN A 396 -101.63 103.49 23.48
N THR A 397 -101.26 104.43 24.35
CA THR A 397 -101.14 105.87 24.05
C THR A 397 -99.90 106.24 23.25
N ALA A 398 -98.82 105.44 23.34
CA ALA A 398 -97.53 105.74 22.70
C ALA A 398 -97.48 105.45 21.18
N LEU A 399 -98.42 104.64 20.66
CA LEU A 399 -98.43 104.21 19.26
C LEU A 399 -98.87 105.30 18.26
N SER A 400 -99.27 106.48 18.74
CA SER A 400 -99.80 107.58 17.93
C SER A 400 -98.74 108.47 17.26
N GLN A 401 -97.44 108.31 17.58
CA GLN A 401 -96.40 109.29 17.21
C GLN A 401 -95.37 108.80 16.16
N ASN A 402 -95.33 107.50 15.82
CA ASN A 402 -94.22 106.92 15.06
C ASN A 402 -94.43 106.89 13.52
N ALA A 403 -95.02 107.95 12.97
CA ALA A 403 -95.33 108.06 11.54
C ALA A 403 -94.34 108.93 10.72
N ALA A 404 -93.42 109.63 11.38
CA ALA A 404 -92.63 110.71 10.75
C ALA A 404 -91.25 110.29 10.16
N LEU A 405 -90.67 109.18 10.61
CA LEU A 405 -89.28 108.79 10.26
C LEU A 405 -89.17 107.95 8.98
N LYS A 406 -89.80 108.40 7.90
CA LYS A 406 -89.64 107.84 6.53
C LYS A 406 -89.08 108.83 5.50
N ALA A 407 -88.73 110.05 5.93
CA ALA A 407 -88.18 111.10 5.06
C ALA A 407 -86.64 111.19 5.06
N ASP A 408 -85.95 110.59 6.04
CA ASP A 408 -84.50 110.42 6.03
C ASP A 408 -84.13 109.06 5.38
N GLN A 409 -84.12 108.98 4.06
CA GLN A 409 -83.02 109.40 3.18
C GLN A 409 -82.15 108.23 2.75
N ASP A 410 -82.46 107.64 1.59
CA ASP A 410 -81.84 107.86 0.27
C ASP A 410 -80.39 108.42 0.16
N ARG A 411 -79.89 109.14 1.17
CA ARG A 411 -78.51 109.65 1.30
C ARG A 411 -77.47 108.53 1.46
N LEU A 412 -77.91 107.29 1.71
CA LEU A 412 -77.04 106.11 1.72
C LEU A 412 -76.72 105.56 0.32
N TYR A 413 -77.58 105.74 -0.69
CA TYR A 413 -77.34 105.18 -2.04
C TYR A 413 -76.14 105.82 -2.75
N ALA A 414 -75.80 107.08 -2.42
CA ALA A 414 -74.61 107.75 -2.95
C ALA A 414 -73.29 107.02 -2.61
N LYS A 415 -73.23 106.30 -1.48
CA LYS A 415 -72.02 105.56 -1.06
C LYS A 415 -71.85 104.19 -1.74
N PHE A 416 -72.84 103.72 -2.48
CA PHE A 416 -72.83 102.37 -3.07
C PHE A 416 -72.00 102.27 -4.37
N LEU A 417 -71.72 103.40 -5.02
CA LEU A 417 -71.01 103.45 -6.31
C LEU A 417 -69.47 103.39 -6.18
N GLU A 418 -68.89 103.92 -5.10
CA GLU A 418 -67.44 103.83 -4.85
C GLU A 418 -66.99 102.39 -4.49
N PHE A 419 -67.89 101.56 -3.96
CA PHE A 419 -67.53 100.22 -3.49
C PHE A 419 -67.24 99.21 -4.62
N LYS A 420 -67.64 99.51 -5.87
CA LYS A 420 -67.49 98.57 -6.98
C LYS A 420 -66.09 98.55 -7.61
N SER A 421 -65.44 99.71 -7.73
CA SER A 421 -64.07 99.80 -8.31
C SER A 421 -62.98 99.17 -7.43
N HIS A 422 -63.23 99.06 -6.12
CA HIS A 422 -62.37 98.32 -5.19
C HIS A 422 -62.50 96.80 -5.28
N SER A 423 -63.55 96.26 -5.90
CA SER A 423 -63.73 94.81 -6.04
C SER A 423 -62.80 94.22 -7.10
N ASP A 424 -62.81 94.81 -8.29
CA ASP A 424 -62.17 94.22 -9.48
C ASP A 424 -60.63 94.24 -9.37
N THR A 425 -60.09 95.31 -8.78
CA THR A 425 -58.66 95.47 -8.48
C THR A 425 -58.15 94.47 -7.42
N LEU A 426 -59.00 94.05 -6.48
CA LEU A 426 -58.66 93.01 -5.49
C LEU A 426 -58.74 91.58 -6.06
N SER A 427 -59.57 91.32 -7.07
CA SER A 427 -59.54 90.03 -7.78
C SER A 427 -58.24 89.84 -8.56
N ASP A 428 -57.84 90.82 -9.37
CA ASP A 428 -56.63 90.69 -10.22
C ASP A 428 -55.35 90.63 -9.38
N GLY A 429 -55.25 91.43 -8.31
CA GLY A 429 -54.14 91.34 -7.36
C GLY A 429 -54.02 89.96 -6.71
N ARG A 430 -55.15 89.37 -6.28
CA ARG A 430 -55.17 88.01 -5.70
C ARG A 430 -54.87 86.92 -6.74
N LEU A 431 -55.32 87.07 -7.98
CA LEU A 431 -54.98 86.12 -9.05
C LEU A 431 -53.49 86.16 -9.39
N ALA A 432 -52.88 87.35 -9.46
CA ALA A 432 -51.44 87.50 -9.64
C ALA A 432 -50.63 86.94 -8.46
N GLU A 433 -51.07 87.18 -7.22
CA GLU A 433 -50.45 86.61 -6.02
C GLU A 433 -50.57 85.08 -5.98
N LEU A 434 -51.76 84.52 -6.28
CA LEU A 434 -51.98 83.07 -6.37
C LEU A 434 -51.12 82.43 -7.46
N VAL A 435 -51.02 83.04 -8.66
CA VAL A 435 -50.14 82.55 -9.73
C VAL A 435 -48.67 82.62 -9.29
N GLY A 436 -48.25 83.68 -8.61
CA GLY A 436 -46.90 83.80 -8.04
C GLY A 436 -46.61 82.75 -6.95
N LEU A 437 -47.59 82.44 -6.10
CA LEU A 437 -47.51 81.36 -5.11
C LEU A 437 -47.46 79.98 -5.78
N PHE A 438 -48.29 79.73 -6.79
CA PHE A 438 -48.24 78.49 -7.57
C PHE A 438 -46.89 78.33 -8.27
N GLN A 439 -46.34 79.36 -8.91
CA GLN A 439 -45.02 79.31 -9.56
C GLN A 439 -43.88 79.06 -8.56
N ARG A 440 -43.90 79.73 -7.39
CA ARG A 440 -42.91 79.46 -6.33
C ARG A 440 -43.05 78.04 -5.77
N ASN A 441 -44.28 77.55 -5.60
CA ASN A 441 -44.55 76.21 -5.09
C ASN A 441 -44.18 75.12 -6.11
N THR A 442 -44.46 75.30 -7.41
CA THR A 442 -44.00 74.39 -8.46
C THR A 442 -42.49 74.41 -8.63
N ALA A 443 -41.83 75.57 -8.51
CA ALA A 443 -40.37 75.65 -8.49
C ALA A 443 -39.76 74.95 -7.27
N ALA A 444 -40.32 75.17 -6.07
CA ALA A 444 -39.85 74.54 -4.83
C ALA A 444 -40.10 73.02 -4.79
N THR A 445 -41.25 72.55 -5.29
CA THR A 445 -41.53 71.12 -5.40
C THR A 445 -40.70 70.46 -6.52
N HIS A 446 -40.45 71.14 -7.65
CA HIS A 446 -39.53 70.65 -8.67
C HIS A 446 -38.09 70.54 -8.13
N ALA A 447 -37.59 71.56 -7.42
CA ALA A 447 -36.27 71.52 -6.78
C ALA A 447 -36.19 70.38 -5.75
N SER A 448 -37.19 70.26 -4.87
CA SER A 448 -37.29 69.16 -3.90
C SER A 448 -37.31 67.78 -4.58
N VAL A 449 -37.98 67.63 -5.73
CA VAL A 449 -37.99 66.38 -6.51
C VAL A 449 -36.64 66.13 -7.19
N THR A 450 -35.95 67.13 -7.73
CA THR A 450 -34.59 66.95 -8.30
C THR A 450 -33.56 66.60 -7.23
N ASP A 451 -33.68 67.19 -6.04
CA ASP A 451 -32.77 66.92 -4.91
C ASP A 451 -33.07 65.56 -4.28
N ALA A 452 -34.35 65.16 -4.19
CA ALA A 452 -34.74 63.84 -3.72
C ALA A 452 -34.34 62.73 -4.71
N THR A 453 -34.47 62.95 -6.03
CA THR A 453 -34.08 61.95 -7.04
C THR A 453 -32.57 61.85 -7.22
N SER A 454 -31.84 62.97 -7.26
CA SER A 454 -30.37 62.94 -7.26
C SER A 454 -29.82 62.25 -6.02
N SER A 455 -30.28 62.62 -4.82
CA SER A 455 -29.84 61.97 -3.58
C SER A 455 -30.30 60.51 -3.46
N ALA A 456 -31.38 60.10 -4.14
CA ALA A 456 -31.73 58.68 -4.27
C ALA A 456 -30.73 57.94 -5.16
N TYR A 457 -30.42 58.46 -6.36
CA TYR A 457 -29.42 57.88 -7.25
C TYR A 457 -28.02 57.83 -6.63
N GLU A 458 -27.62 58.83 -5.84
CA GLU A 458 -26.34 58.81 -5.10
C GLU A 458 -26.28 57.67 -4.08
N ARG A 459 -27.38 57.37 -3.39
CA ARG A 459 -27.48 56.25 -2.43
C ARG A 459 -27.53 54.90 -3.14
N GLU A 460 -28.25 54.78 -4.25
CA GLU A 460 -28.21 53.58 -5.08
C GLU A 460 -26.79 53.34 -5.63
N LEU A 461 -26.11 54.40 -6.07
CA LEU A 461 -24.72 54.34 -6.52
C LEU A 461 -23.70 54.14 -5.38
N SER A 462 -24.01 54.43 -4.11
CA SER A 462 -23.16 54.04 -2.98
C SER A 462 -23.35 52.56 -2.66
N LEU A 463 -24.60 52.11 -2.51
CA LEU A 463 -24.95 50.71 -2.24
C LEU A 463 -24.44 49.77 -3.34
N LEU A 464 -24.52 50.16 -4.62
CA LEU A 464 -23.97 49.37 -5.74
C LEU A 464 -22.42 49.32 -5.74
N ARG A 465 -21.74 50.35 -5.21
CA ARG A 465 -20.27 50.33 -5.03
C ARG A 465 -19.87 49.48 -3.83
N GLU A 466 -20.62 49.56 -2.73
CA GLU A 466 -20.42 48.74 -1.53
C GLU A 466 -20.65 47.25 -1.85
N ALA A 467 -21.78 46.88 -2.45
CA ALA A 467 -22.04 45.51 -2.90
C ALA A 467 -21.01 44.99 -3.91
N ARG A 468 -20.49 45.86 -4.80
CA ARG A 468 -19.38 45.51 -5.70
C ARG A 468 -18.05 45.29 -4.97
N ALA A 469 -17.78 46.06 -3.91
CA ALA A 469 -16.59 45.87 -3.08
C ALA A 469 -16.68 44.57 -2.26
N GLU A 470 -17.82 44.31 -1.63
CA GLU A 470 -18.10 43.04 -0.93
C GLU A 470 -17.96 41.84 -1.86
N ALA A 471 -18.52 41.91 -3.08
CA ALA A 471 -18.36 40.86 -4.08
C ALA A 471 -16.89 40.68 -4.51
N ALA A 472 -16.13 41.76 -4.67
CA ALA A 472 -14.71 41.69 -5.01
C ALA A 472 -13.87 41.04 -3.88
N ASP A 473 -14.18 41.34 -2.62
CA ASP A 473 -13.50 40.74 -1.46
C ASP A 473 -13.92 39.28 -1.22
N GLN A 474 -15.18 38.91 -1.50
CA GLN A 474 -15.60 37.52 -1.57
C GLN A 474 -14.84 36.75 -2.67
N VAL A 475 -14.68 37.32 -3.87
CA VAL A 475 -13.90 36.71 -4.95
C VAL A 475 -12.42 36.56 -4.57
N ARG A 476 -11.81 37.57 -3.92
CA ARG A 476 -10.44 37.48 -3.38
C ARG A 476 -10.30 36.36 -2.35
N TYR A 477 -11.25 36.27 -1.40
CA TYR A 477 -11.27 35.23 -0.35
C TYR A 477 -11.48 33.81 -0.91
N LEU A 478 -12.31 33.66 -1.95
CA LEU A 478 -12.47 32.39 -2.64
C LEU A 478 -11.21 32.02 -3.45
N LYS A 479 -10.52 33.00 -4.07
CA LYS A 479 -9.27 32.77 -4.80
C LYS A 479 -8.14 32.33 -3.86
N THR A 480 -7.94 32.99 -2.72
CA THR A 480 -6.91 32.55 -1.75
C THR A 480 -7.23 31.20 -1.11
N LYS A 481 -8.51 30.85 -0.96
CA LYS A 481 -8.93 29.50 -0.57
C LYS A 481 -8.64 28.44 -1.66
N LEU A 482 -8.86 28.77 -2.93
CA LEU A 482 -8.52 27.89 -4.04
C LEU A 482 -7.01 27.66 -4.11
N GLU A 483 -6.21 28.73 -4.08
CA GLU A 483 -4.73 28.66 -4.08
C GLU A 483 -4.19 27.85 -2.88
N ALA A 484 -4.79 27.98 -1.70
CA ALA A 484 -4.43 27.19 -0.53
C ALA A 484 -4.83 25.70 -0.65
N ALA A 485 -5.96 25.41 -1.29
CA ALA A 485 -6.41 24.04 -1.54
C ALA A 485 -5.59 23.34 -2.63
N GLU A 486 -5.21 24.08 -3.68
CA GLU A 486 -4.29 23.63 -4.73
C GLU A 486 -2.90 23.34 -4.14
N ALA A 487 -2.37 24.25 -3.31
CA ALA A 487 -1.12 24.02 -2.59
C ALA A 487 -1.18 22.75 -1.71
N ALA A 488 -2.23 22.60 -0.90
CA ALA A 488 -2.43 21.42 -0.06
C ALA A 488 -2.61 20.11 -0.87
N HIS A 489 -3.19 20.19 -2.07
CA HIS A 489 -3.24 19.05 -2.98
C HIS A 489 -1.86 18.70 -3.54
N THR A 490 -1.04 19.68 -3.92
CA THR A 490 0.34 19.42 -4.40
C THR A 490 1.25 18.84 -3.32
N THR A 491 1.14 19.27 -2.05
CA THR A 491 1.91 18.67 -0.95
C THR A 491 1.47 17.23 -0.70
N LEU A 492 0.16 16.98 -0.62
CA LEU A 492 -0.39 15.63 -0.41
C LEU A 492 -0.05 14.68 -1.57
N LEU A 493 0.03 15.18 -2.80
CA LEU A 493 0.45 14.40 -3.96
C LEU A 493 1.95 14.07 -3.92
N GLY A 494 2.79 15.00 -3.45
CA GLY A 494 4.21 14.73 -3.20
C GLY A 494 4.45 13.74 -2.05
N GLU A 495 3.68 13.86 -0.96
CA GLU A 495 3.66 12.89 0.15
C GLU A 495 3.22 11.50 -0.32
N TYR A 496 2.16 11.41 -1.12
CA TYR A 496 1.69 10.15 -1.70
C TYR A 496 2.76 9.50 -2.60
N GLN A 497 3.42 10.29 -3.45
CA GLN A 497 4.49 9.79 -4.32
C GLN A 497 5.72 9.33 -3.52
N SER A 498 6.12 10.06 -2.47
CA SER A 498 7.25 9.64 -1.62
C SER A 498 6.92 8.39 -0.80
N LEU A 499 5.69 8.28 -0.30
CA LEU A 499 5.20 7.08 0.38
C LEU A 499 5.14 5.88 -0.58
N GLN A 500 4.62 6.07 -1.79
CA GLN A 500 4.58 5.03 -2.83
C GLN A 500 6.00 4.55 -3.19
N LEU A 501 6.94 5.47 -3.36
CA LEU A 501 8.35 5.13 -3.58
C LEU A 501 8.93 4.33 -2.40
N SER A 502 8.73 4.77 -1.16
CA SER A 502 9.25 4.06 0.03
C SER A 502 8.64 2.66 0.22
N ILE A 503 7.37 2.47 -0.14
CA ILE A 503 6.71 1.17 -0.17
C ILE A 503 7.33 0.30 -1.27
N THR A 504 7.55 0.82 -2.48
CA THR A 504 8.19 0.04 -3.55
C THR A 504 9.64 -0.34 -3.26
N SER A 505 10.42 0.54 -2.61
CA SER A 505 11.79 0.21 -2.21
C SER A 505 11.83 -0.81 -1.08
N SER A 506 10.93 -0.70 -0.09
CA SER A 506 10.79 -1.68 1.00
C SER A 506 10.37 -3.06 0.46
N ALA A 507 9.41 -3.11 -0.46
CA ALA A 507 8.99 -4.35 -1.12
C ALA A 507 10.13 -4.97 -1.96
N ALA A 508 10.93 -4.15 -2.65
CA ALA A 508 12.11 -4.63 -3.39
C ALA A 508 13.21 -5.17 -2.45
N GLN A 509 13.45 -4.51 -1.31
CA GLN A 509 14.36 -4.99 -0.27
C GLN A 509 13.89 -6.34 0.30
N GLN A 510 12.62 -6.45 0.70
CA GLN A 510 12.04 -7.70 1.20
C GLN A 510 12.10 -8.83 0.15
N ALA A 511 11.81 -8.53 -1.12
CA ALA A 511 11.98 -9.51 -2.20
C ALA A 511 13.44 -9.97 -2.33
N SER A 512 14.41 -9.07 -2.25
CA SER A 512 15.83 -9.43 -2.30
C SER A 512 16.25 -10.29 -1.10
N GLU A 513 15.80 -9.97 0.12
CA GLU A 513 16.04 -10.79 1.31
C GLU A 513 15.42 -12.19 1.20
N VAL A 514 14.24 -12.32 0.61
CA VAL A 514 13.65 -13.63 0.33
C VAL A 514 14.53 -14.41 -0.63
N THR A 515 15.04 -13.79 -1.71
CA THR A 515 15.94 -14.48 -2.65
C THR A 515 17.28 -14.90 -2.04
N THR A 516 17.87 -14.11 -1.14
CA THR A 516 19.10 -14.54 -0.44
C THR A 516 18.81 -15.68 0.54
N LYS A 517 17.74 -15.58 1.33
CA LYS A 517 17.32 -16.61 2.28
C LYS A 517 16.94 -17.93 1.59
N THR A 518 16.36 -17.91 0.38
CA THR A 518 16.14 -19.13 -0.40
C THR A 518 17.44 -19.76 -0.89
N ILE A 519 18.41 -18.96 -1.37
CA ILE A 519 19.73 -19.47 -1.80
C ILE A 519 20.51 -20.05 -0.60
N GLU A 520 20.41 -19.44 0.58
CA GLU A 520 20.99 -19.96 1.83
C GLU A 520 20.32 -21.28 2.26
N LEU A 521 18.99 -21.36 2.16
CA LEU A 521 18.23 -22.58 2.45
C LEU A 521 18.56 -23.71 1.47
N GLU A 522 18.73 -23.42 0.18
CA GLU A 522 19.20 -24.39 -0.83
C GLU A 522 20.61 -24.90 -0.50
N ARG A 523 21.54 -24.00 -0.15
CA ARG A 523 22.91 -24.37 0.30
C ARG A 523 22.87 -25.27 1.53
N LEU A 524 22.04 -24.94 2.52
CA LEU A 524 21.87 -25.75 3.74
C LEU A 524 21.24 -27.12 3.42
N GLN A 525 20.28 -27.21 2.49
CA GLN A 525 19.73 -28.49 2.03
C GLN A 525 20.78 -29.36 1.33
N VAL A 526 21.64 -28.77 0.48
CA VAL A 526 22.73 -29.50 -0.19
C VAL A 526 23.76 -29.98 0.83
N ALA A 527 24.16 -29.13 1.78
CA ALA A 527 25.06 -29.53 2.88
C ALA A 527 24.46 -30.64 3.76
N HIS A 528 23.16 -30.58 4.06
CA HIS A 528 22.45 -31.62 4.82
C HIS A 528 22.39 -32.96 4.06
N LYS A 529 22.13 -32.94 2.74
CA LYS A 529 22.17 -34.16 1.90
C LYS A 529 23.57 -34.77 1.86
N ALA A 530 24.60 -33.96 1.64
CA ALA A 530 25.99 -34.42 1.67
C ALA A 530 26.38 -35.03 3.03
N LEU A 531 25.87 -34.46 4.14
CA LEU A 531 26.05 -35.00 5.48
C LEU A 531 25.32 -36.33 5.72
N THR A 532 24.05 -36.45 5.32
CA THR A 532 23.31 -37.71 5.52
C THR A 532 23.89 -38.84 4.66
N GLU A 533 24.37 -38.55 3.45
CA GLU A 533 25.18 -39.47 2.66
C GLU A 533 26.50 -39.84 3.35
N ALA A 534 27.26 -38.87 3.87
CA ALA A 534 28.51 -39.14 4.58
C ALA A 534 28.28 -39.99 5.84
N HIS A 535 27.20 -39.75 6.58
CA HIS A 535 26.82 -40.52 7.74
C HIS A 535 26.42 -41.96 7.38
N ALA A 536 25.65 -42.15 6.29
CA ALA A 536 25.32 -43.48 5.78
C ALA A 536 26.57 -44.27 5.33
N ARG A 537 27.52 -43.60 4.65
CA ARG A 537 28.81 -44.21 4.27
C ARG A 537 29.64 -44.61 5.50
N LEU A 538 29.67 -43.78 6.55
CA LEU A 538 30.33 -44.09 7.82
C LEU A 538 29.64 -45.24 8.57
N GLY A 539 28.30 -45.35 8.50
CA GLY A 539 27.55 -46.49 9.03
C GLY A 539 27.96 -47.81 8.37
N ILE A 540 27.95 -47.86 7.03
CA ILE A 540 28.39 -49.04 6.27
C ILE A 540 29.85 -49.41 6.59
N GLN A 541 30.73 -48.42 6.77
CA GLN A 541 32.11 -48.66 7.19
C GLN A 541 32.21 -49.21 8.63
N HIS A 542 31.37 -48.73 9.55
CA HIS A 542 31.30 -49.23 10.92
C HIS A 542 30.81 -50.69 10.95
N ASP A 543 29.73 -51.00 10.25
CA ASP A 543 29.18 -52.37 10.16
C ASP A 543 30.20 -53.34 9.56
N ALA A 544 30.91 -52.92 8.51
CA ALA A 544 31.99 -53.72 7.91
C ALA A 544 33.22 -53.90 8.82
N LEU A 545 33.45 -52.98 9.78
CA LEU A 545 34.48 -53.13 10.82
C LEU A 545 34.01 -54.02 11.96
N LEU A 546 32.73 -53.98 12.35
CA LEU A 546 32.14 -54.92 13.31
C LEU A 546 32.17 -56.35 12.79
N GLN A 547 31.79 -56.58 11.53
CA GLN A 547 31.89 -57.91 10.89
C GLN A 547 33.33 -58.45 10.90
N LYS A 548 34.33 -57.60 10.61
CA LYS A 548 35.75 -57.99 10.71
C LYS A 548 36.18 -58.28 12.15
N LEU A 549 35.71 -57.49 13.12
CA LEU A 549 35.97 -57.71 14.54
C LEU A 549 35.42 -59.08 14.99
N ASP A 550 34.22 -59.44 14.56
CA ASP A 550 33.57 -60.70 14.93
C ASP A 550 34.17 -61.92 14.22
N ILE A 551 34.62 -61.78 12.98
CA ILE A 551 35.46 -62.79 12.30
C ILE A 551 36.76 -63.00 13.08
N VAL A 552 37.51 -61.93 13.38
CA VAL A 552 38.77 -62.02 14.14
C VAL A 552 38.55 -62.57 15.56
N ARG A 553 37.40 -62.31 16.20
CA ARG A 553 37.01 -62.94 17.47
C ARG A 553 36.77 -64.45 17.32
N ALA A 554 36.13 -64.90 16.25
CA ALA A 554 35.92 -66.33 15.99
C ALA A 554 37.22 -67.06 15.62
N GLU A 555 38.08 -66.43 14.83
CA GLU A 555 39.44 -66.90 14.53
C GLU A 555 40.30 -66.98 15.80
N TYR A 556 40.25 -65.95 16.66
CA TYR A 556 40.94 -65.96 17.95
C TYR A 556 40.40 -67.05 18.87
N ALA A 557 39.08 -67.20 19.01
CA ALA A 557 38.45 -68.20 19.87
C ALA A 557 38.81 -69.63 19.44
N SER A 558 38.66 -69.95 18.15
CA SER A 558 39.02 -71.27 17.60
C SER A 558 40.54 -71.52 17.65
N LEU A 559 41.38 -70.49 17.49
CA LEU A 559 42.81 -70.61 17.71
C LEU A 559 43.13 -70.89 19.19
N THR A 560 42.48 -70.19 20.14
CA THR A 560 42.65 -70.48 21.57
C THR A 560 42.22 -71.90 21.91
N GLU A 561 41.05 -72.36 21.49
CA GLU A 561 40.59 -73.75 21.67
C GLU A 561 41.58 -74.76 21.10
N SER A 562 42.11 -74.52 19.89
CA SER A 562 43.11 -75.42 19.28
C SER A 562 44.45 -75.42 20.04
N SER A 563 44.83 -74.28 20.63
CA SER A 563 46.06 -74.14 21.42
C SER A 563 45.91 -74.72 22.83
N GLU A 564 44.74 -74.63 23.44
CA GLU A 564 44.39 -75.28 24.71
C GLU A 564 44.30 -76.80 24.52
N ALA A 565 43.68 -77.27 23.44
CA ALA A 565 43.71 -78.67 23.05
C ALA A 565 45.15 -79.17 22.88
N ARG A 566 45.99 -78.48 22.09
CA ARG A 566 47.39 -78.89 21.84
C ARG A 566 48.28 -78.78 23.09
N THR A 567 48.08 -77.80 23.97
CA THR A 567 48.81 -77.72 25.24
C THR A 567 48.31 -78.74 26.26
N SER A 568 47.03 -79.12 26.24
CA SER A 568 46.53 -80.27 27.01
C SER A 568 47.12 -81.60 26.50
N GLU A 569 47.25 -81.77 25.18
CA GLU A 569 47.88 -82.93 24.55
C GLU A 569 49.37 -82.99 24.90
N LEU A 570 50.12 -81.89 24.73
CA LEU A 570 51.54 -81.82 25.05
C LEU A 570 51.81 -81.96 26.55
N SER A 571 50.95 -81.44 27.43
CA SER A 571 51.11 -81.65 28.88
C SER A 571 50.77 -83.07 29.32
N GLN A 572 49.80 -83.74 28.69
CA GLN A 572 49.58 -85.19 28.86
C GLN A 572 50.76 -86.01 28.35
N GLN A 573 51.32 -85.67 27.18
CA GLN A 573 52.53 -86.31 26.65
C GLN A 573 53.72 -86.11 27.60
N VAL A 574 53.96 -84.88 28.09
CA VAL A 574 55.02 -84.59 29.06
C VAL A 574 54.78 -85.32 30.40
N ALA A 575 53.55 -85.41 30.89
CA ALA A 575 53.24 -86.17 32.10
C ALA A 575 53.50 -87.68 31.91
N ASN A 576 53.09 -88.24 30.76
CA ASN A 576 53.37 -89.64 30.41
C ASN A 576 54.88 -89.90 30.23
N LEU A 577 55.62 -88.96 29.62
CA LEU A 577 57.08 -89.01 29.50
C LEU A 577 57.77 -88.86 30.85
N GLN A 578 57.25 -88.03 31.77
CA GLN A 578 57.77 -87.89 33.14
C GLN A 578 57.52 -89.15 33.97
N LEU A 579 56.36 -89.81 33.82
CA LEU A 579 56.09 -91.11 34.43
C LEU A 579 57.01 -92.20 33.87
N ALA A 580 57.26 -92.20 32.55
CA ALA A 580 58.24 -93.10 31.93
C ALA A 580 59.67 -92.81 32.39
N LEU A 581 60.07 -91.54 32.53
CA LEU A 581 61.39 -91.12 33.00
C LEU A 581 61.58 -91.41 34.50
N ALA A 582 60.52 -91.32 35.30
CA ALA A 582 60.52 -91.79 36.70
C ALA A 582 60.67 -93.32 36.80
N ALA A 583 60.31 -94.07 35.76
CA ALA A 583 60.58 -95.50 35.64
C ALA A 583 61.97 -95.82 35.06
N VAL A 584 62.66 -94.89 34.38
CA VAL A 584 64.00 -95.13 33.77
C VAL A 584 65.07 -95.68 34.74
N PRO A 585 65.08 -95.38 36.07
CA PRO A 585 65.97 -96.07 37.02
C PRO A 585 65.84 -97.61 37.07
N GLN A 586 64.76 -98.18 36.50
CA GLN A 586 64.57 -99.63 36.34
C GLN A 586 64.94 -100.14 34.94
N TRP A 587 65.31 -99.26 34.00
CA TRP A 587 65.58 -99.56 32.59
C TRP A 587 67.01 -99.22 32.14
N THR A 588 67.80 -98.52 32.97
CA THR A 588 69.17 -98.09 32.63
C THR A 588 70.17 -99.23 32.41
N GLU A 589 69.86 -100.46 32.84
CA GLU A 589 70.66 -101.65 32.55
C GLU A 589 70.22 -102.40 31.28
N ALA A 590 69.09 -102.03 30.68
CA ALA A 590 68.43 -102.81 29.62
C ALA A 590 68.62 -102.25 28.21
N ASP A 591 68.41 -100.94 27.97
CA ASP A 591 68.45 -100.40 26.59
C ASP A 591 68.69 -98.87 26.52
N PRO A 592 69.94 -98.40 26.31
CA PRO A 592 70.28 -96.97 26.39
C PRO A 592 69.73 -96.13 25.23
N GLY A 593 69.57 -96.73 24.04
CA GLY A 593 69.07 -96.01 22.86
C GLY A 593 67.64 -95.48 23.03
N ARG A 594 66.83 -96.14 23.87
CA ARG A 594 65.45 -95.72 24.15
C ARG A 594 65.38 -94.47 25.03
N ALA A 595 66.36 -94.24 25.91
CA ALA A 595 66.42 -93.06 26.77
C ALA A 595 66.79 -91.79 25.98
N GLY A 596 67.74 -91.88 25.03
CA GLY A 596 68.11 -90.76 24.16
C GLY A 596 66.93 -90.22 23.35
N ASN A 597 66.22 -91.11 22.64
CA ASN A 597 65.07 -90.74 21.83
C ASN A 597 63.94 -90.04 22.62
N LEU A 598 63.79 -90.33 23.92
CA LEU A 598 62.80 -89.68 24.79
C LEU A 598 63.24 -88.28 25.24
N LEU A 599 64.55 -88.06 25.43
CA LEU A 599 65.12 -86.74 25.70
C LEU A 599 65.03 -85.83 24.47
N ASP A 600 65.33 -86.36 23.28
CA ASP A 600 65.22 -85.63 22.02
C ASP A 600 63.76 -85.26 21.70
N ALA A 601 62.80 -86.17 21.95
CA ALA A 601 61.37 -85.89 21.84
C ALA A 601 60.91 -84.79 22.82
N HIS A 602 61.40 -84.80 24.07
CA HIS A 602 61.12 -83.76 25.05
C HIS A 602 61.73 -82.40 24.64
N ALA A 603 62.93 -82.39 24.07
CA ALA A 603 63.55 -81.18 23.53
C ALA A 603 62.76 -80.59 22.34
N ALA A 604 62.25 -81.44 21.44
CA ALA A 604 61.38 -81.04 20.35
C ALA A 604 60.05 -80.43 20.84
N ALA A 605 59.38 -81.05 21.83
CA ALA A 605 58.17 -80.52 22.44
C ALA A 605 58.39 -79.15 23.11
N GLN A 606 59.55 -78.94 23.75
CA GLN A 606 59.93 -77.63 24.28
C GLN A 606 60.24 -76.57 23.20
N ALA A 607 60.65 -76.99 21.99
CA ALA A 607 60.80 -76.08 20.85
C ALA A 607 59.43 -75.67 20.29
N GLU A 608 58.50 -76.61 20.09
CA GLU A 608 57.11 -76.32 19.68
C GLU A 608 56.45 -75.31 20.63
N LEU A 609 56.54 -75.54 21.96
CA LEU A 609 55.96 -74.65 22.96
C LEU A 609 56.52 -73.20 22.89
N LYS A 610 57.81 -73.03 22.58
CA LYS A 610 58.43 -71.71 22.38
C LYS A 610 57.95 -71.01 21.11
N THR A 611 57.67 -71.77 20.04
CA THR A 611 57.07 -71.18 18.82
C THR A 611 55.61 -70.79 19.03
N ALA A 612 54.86 -71.54 19.85
CA ALA A 612 53.50 -71.20 20.23
C ALA A 612 53.44 -69.91 21.08
N SER A 613 54.31 -69.78 22.10
CA SER A 613 54.33 -68.57 22.94
C SER A 613 54.78 -67.32 22.19
N ALA A 614 55.72 -67.44 21.24
CA ALA A 614 56.08 -66.33 20.36
C ALA A 614 54.90 -65.85 19.50
N LYS A 615 54.07 -66.78 19.00
CA LYS A 615 52.89 -66.47 18.18
C LYS A 615 51.75 -65.84 18.99
N ILE A 616 51.62 -66.16 20.28
CA ILE A 616 50.68 -65.49 21.19
C ILE A 616 51.09 -64.02 21.38
N ALA A 617 52.38 -63.75 21.64
CA ALA A 617 52.88 -62.38 21.79
C ALA A 617 52.70 -61.52 20.53
N GLU A 618 52.78 -62.12 19.33
CA GLU A 618 52.46 -61.45 18.07
C GLU A 618 50.98 -61.01 17.99
N LEU A 619 50.05 -61.88 18.41
CA LEU A 619 48.62 -61.57 18.44
C LEU A 619 48.26 -60.53 19.50
N GLU A 620 48.92 -60.54 20.67
CA GLU A 620 48.78 -59.48 21.67
C GLU A 620 49.21 -58.11 21.13
N ALA A 621 50.30 -58.05 20.36
CA ALA A 621 50.74 -56.82 19.69
C ALA A 621 49.74 -56.34 18.62
N GLN A 622 49.11 -57.26 17.87
CA GLN A 622 48.04 -56.93 16.92
C GLN A 622 46.76 -56.42 17.62
N LEU A 623 46.41 -56.98 18.79
CA LEU A 623 45.32 -56.49 19.63
C LEU A 623 45.61 -55.10 20.23
N ALA A 624 46.86 -54.82 20.62
CA ALA A 624 47.26 -53.48 21.04
C ALA A 624 47.14 -52.47 19.88
N ALA A 625 47.65 -52.81 18.69
CA ALA A 625 47.61 -51.94 17.52
C ALA A 625 46.19 -51.66 17.01
N THR A 626 45.25 -52.61 17.16
CA THR A 626 43.84 -52.40 16.78
C THR A 626 43.08 -51.56 17.81
N ARG A 627 43.43 -51.62 19.11
CA ARG A 627 42.87 -50.71 20.12
C ARG A 627 43.26 -49.25 19.85
N VAL A 628 44.53 -48.96 19.59
CA VAL A 628 44.98 -47.58 19.26
C VAL A 628 44.20 -47.02 18.07
N ARG A 629 44.01 -47.80 17.00
CA ARG A 629 43.20 -47.38 15.84
C ARG A 629 41.72 -47.14 16.17
N LEU A 630 41.16 -47.86 17.15
CA LEU A 630 39.80 -47.62 17.63
C LEU A 630 39.73 -46.29 18.39
N ASP A 631 40.66 -46.02 19.29
CA ASP A 631 40.76 -44.77 20.04
C ASP A 631 40.98 -43.56 19.11
N ASP A 632 41.86 -43.69 18.10
CA ASP A 632 42.04 -42.70 17.03
C ASP A 632 40.73 -42.43 16.27
N SER A 633 39.96 -43.49 15.96
CA SER A 633 38.68 -43.35 15.25
C SER A 633 37.59 -42.69 16.10
N LEU A 634 37.61 -42.91 17.43
CA LEU A 634 36.71 -42.27 18.39
C LEU A 634 37.09 -40.79 18.57
N ALA A 635 38.38 -40.48 18.65
CA ALA A 635 38.88 -39.10 18.67
C ALA A 635 38.52 -38.35 17.39
N PHE A 636 38.68 -38.98 16.22
CA PHE A 636 38.23 -38.43 14.94
C PHE A 636 36.71 -38.22 14.90
N GLN A 637 35.91 -39.16 15.42
CA GLN A 637 34.45 -38.99 15.49
C GLN A 637 34.05 -37.86 16.47
N ALA A 638 34.79 -37.65 17.56
CA ALA A 638 34.58 -36.54 18.48
C ALA A 638 34.93 -35.18 17.83
N ALA A 639 36.06 -35.11 17.10
CA ALA A 639 36.44 -33.92 16.33
C ALA A 639 35.39 -33.59 15.25
N ALA A 640 34.94 -34.60 14.49
CA ALA A 640 33.87 -34.47 13.50
C ALA A 640 32.50 -34.06 14.10
N LYS A 641 32.30 -34.21 15.41
CA LYS A 641 31.10 -33.76 16.13
C LYS A 641 31.17 -32.31 16.62
N GLN A 642 32.35 -31.70 16.73
CA GLN A 642 32.50 -30.31 17.19
C GLN A 642 31.78 -29.26 16.30
N PRO A 643 31.78 -29.36 14.96
CA PRO A 643 31.01 -28.45 14.12
C PRO A 643 29.51 -28.47 14.43
N TYR A 644 28.93 -29.64 14.77
CA TYR A 644 27.52 -29.74 15.15
C TYR A 644 27.25 -29.16 16.53
N ALA A 645 28.17 -29.30 17.49
CA ALA A 645 28.07 -28.63 18.78
C ALA A 645 28.05 -27.10 18.61
N TYR A 646 28.92 -26.54 17.75
CA TYR A 646 28.93 -25.11 17.44
C TYR A 646 27.66 -24.64 16.71
N VAL A 647 27.16 -25.41 15.73
CA VAL A 647 25.91 -25.09 15.02
C VAL A 647 24.70 -25.15 15.95
N VAL A 648 24.62 -26.16 16.84
CA VAL A 648 23.55 -26.25 17.84
C VAL A 648 23.61 -25.09 18.83
N GLN A 649 24.80 -24.71 19.31
CA GLN A 649 24.93 -23.53 20.18
C GLN A 649 24.51 -22.26 19.45
N SER A 650 24.98 -22.04 18.22
CA SER A 650 24.60 -20.89 17.40
C SER A 650 23.11 -20.83 17.08
N LEU A 651 22.41 -21.97 17.00
CA LEU A 651 20.95 -22.01 16.86
C LEU A 651 20.25 -21.64 18.18
N LEU A 652 20.71 -22.16 19.32
CA LEU A 652 20.17 -21.79 20.65
C LEU A 652 20.37 -20.30 20.96
N ASP A 653 21.52 -19.74 20.60
CA ASP A 653 21.82 -18.32 20.75
C ASP A 653 20.89 -17.46 19.86
N LYS A 654 20.56 -17.95 18.64
CA LYS A 654 19.60 -17.29 17.74
C LYS A 654 18.14 -17.44 18.17
N ASP A 655 17.75 -18.57 18.76
CA ASP A 655 16.43 -18.74 19.38
C ASP A 655 16.25 -17.80 20.58
N ALA A 656 17.33 -17.54 21.35
CA ALA A 656 17.32 -16.54 22.41
C ALA A 656 17.17 -15.11 21.87
N GLU A 657 17.94 -14.72 20.84
CA GLU A 657 17.78 -13.43 20.13
C GLU A 657 16.35 -13.25 19.60
N LEU A 658 15.76 -14.30 19.01
CA LEU A 658 14.38 -14.28 18.50
C LEU A 658 13.36 -14.11 19.63
N ALA A 659 13.53 -14.78 20.77
CA ALA A 659 12.65 -14.64 21.92
C ALA A 659 12.72 -13.24 22.57
N ASP A 660 13.90 -12.61 22.56
CA ASP A 660 14.09 -11.22 23.00
C ASP A 660 13.46 -10.23 22.01
N ALA A 661 13.64 -10.44 20.70
CA ALA A 661 13.02 -9.64 19.66
C ALA A 661 11.48 -9.74 19.66
N GLN A 662 10.92 -10.92 19.94
CA GLN A 662 9.47 -11.11 20.12
C GLN A 662 8.95 -10.31 21.32
N ARG A 663 9.62 -10.37 22.48
CA ARG A 663 9.24 -9.56 23.65
C ARG A 663 9.34 -8.05 23.40
N ALA A 664 10.32 -7.60 22.63
CA ALA A 664 10.42 -6.21 22.20
C ALA A 664 9.28 -5.80 21.25
N LEU A 665 8.86 -6.68 20.33
CA LEU A 665 7.73 -6.45 19.43
C LEU A 665 6.40 -6.39 20.18
N GLU A 666 6.18 -7.27 21.16
CA GLU A 666 4.99 -7.25 22.02
C GLU A 666 4.90 -5.97 22.86
N ALA A 667 6.02 -5.50 23.42
CA ALA A 667 6.08 -4.22 24.12
C ALA A 667 5.75 -3.03 23.20
N ALA A 668 6.37 -2.98 22.01
CA ALA A 668 6.09 -1.94 21.02
C ALA A 668 4.62 -1.95 20.52
N ALA A 669 4.02 -3.13 20.41
CA ALA A 669 2.60 -3.27 20.07
C ALA A 669 1.68 -2.78 21.20
N ALA A 670 2.04 -3.03 22.47
CA ALA A 670 1.32 -2.50 23.63
C ALA A 670 1.40 -0.97 23.71
N ASP A 671 2.58 -0.38 23.47
CA ASP A 671 2.77 1.07 23.42
C ASP A 671 2.01 1.71 22.24
N ALA A 672 2.02 1.07 21.06
CA ALA A 672 1.23 1.52 19.91
C ALA A 672 -0.28 1.49 20.21
N ALA A 673 -0.77 0.46 20.91
CA ALA A 673 -2.17 0.37 21.35
C ALA A 673 -2.52 1.44 22.40
N ALA A 674 -1.59 1.76 23.32
CA ALA A 674 -1.74 2.84 24.29
C ALA A 674 -1.79 4.21 23.60
N ALA A 675 -0.91 4.46 22.61
CA ALA A 675 -0.89 5.68 21.81
C ALA A 675 -2.18 5.84 20.96
N ALA A 676 -2.66 4.77 20.32
CA ALA A 676 -3.93 4.77 19.61
C ALA A 676 -5.11 5.13 20.53
N LYS A 677 -5.13 4.59 21.75
CA LYS A 677 -6.14 4.88 22.78
C LYS A 677 -6.03 6.33 23.32
N ALA A 678 -4.84 6.91 23.33
CA ALA A 678 -4.64 8.33 23.65
C ALA A 678 -5.16 9.24 22.51
N ASN A 679 -4.82 8.95 21.26
CA ASN A 679 -5.31 9.69 20.10
C ASN A 679 -6.84 9.65 19.97
N ALA A 680 -7.46 8.50 20.23
CA ALA A 680 -8.92 8.37 20.25
C ALA A 680 -9.59 9.24 21.33
N ARG A 681 -8.93 9.47 22.48
CA ARG A 681 -9.40 10.40 23.51
C ARG A 681 -9.25 11.86 23.06
N LEU A 682 -8.10 12.22 22.49
CA LEU A 682 -7.83 13.58 22.01
C LEU A 682 -8.78 13.99 20.89
N GLU A 683 -9.13 13.09 19.96
CA GLU A 683 -10.15 13.36 18.95
C GLU A 683 -11.55 13.51 19.56
N ALA A 684 -11.94 12.69 20.53
CA ALA A 684 -13.22 12.85 21.24
C ALA A 684 -13.31 14.17 22.04
N GLU A 685 -12.19 14.65 22.60
CA GLU A 685 -12.10 15.97 23.24
C GLU A 685 -12.15 17.11 22.23
N LYS A 686 -11.45 16.98 21.09
CA LYS A 686 -11.51 17.92 19.95
C LYS A 686 -12.91 18.02 19.35
N GLU A 687 -13.64 16.91 19.22
CA GLU A 687 -15.06 16.89 18.82
C GLU A 687 -15.98 17.52 19.87
N ARG A 688 -15.66 17.42 21.16
CA ARG A 688 -16.40 18.12 22.22
C ARG A 688 -16.16 19.63 22.14
N LEU A 689 -14.89 20.05 22.06
CA LEU A 689 -14.49 21.45 21.98
C LEU A 689 -15.03 22.12 20.71
N SER A 690 -15.06 21.43 19.56
CA SER A 690 -15.65 21.97 18.34
C SER A 690 -17.16 22.17 18.46
N ARG A 691 -17.90 21.21 19.05
CA ARG A 691 -19.33 21.36 19.36
C ARG A 691 -19.60 22.51 20.33
N ASP A 692 -18.78 22.67 21.37
CA ASP A 692 -18.93 23.76 22.33
C ASP A 692 -18.57 25.13 21.71
N LEU A 693 -17.59 25.17 20.80
CA LEU A 693 -17.24 26.37 20.03
C LEU A 693 -18.35 26.76 19.02
N VAL A 694 -19.05 25.79 18.41
CA VAL A 694 -20.24 26.07 17.58
C VAL A 694 -21.35 26.73 18.41
N LYS A 695 -21.67 26.23 19.60
CA LYS A 695 -22.66 26.85 20.51
C LYS A 695 -22.26 28.28 20.93
N LEU A 696 -20.96 28.52 21.14
CA LEU A 696 -20.44 29.87 21.44
C LEU A 696 -20.53 30.81 20.24
N LEU A 697 -20.39 30.31 19.01
CA LEU A 697 -20.63 31.10 17.79
C LEU A 697 -22.13 31.34 17.54
N GLU A 698 -23.00 30.40 17.88
CA GLU A 698 -24.46 30.56 17.81
C GLU A 698 -24.95 31.61 18.83
N SER A 699 -24.64 31.44 20.11
CA SER A 699 -24.98 32.44 21.14
C SER A 699 -24.34 33.82 20.88
N ARG A 700 -23.18 33.89 20.20
CA ARG A 700 -22.62 35.17 19.71
C ARG A 700 -23.44 35.79 18.58
N LYS A 701 -24.02 34.99 17.66
CA LYS A 701 -24.97 35.47 16.63
C LYS A 701 -26.26 35.96 17.29
N ASP A 702 -26.80 35.22 18.26
CA ASP A 702 -28.01 35.61 18.99
C ASP A 702 -27.79 36.93 19.75
N MET A 703 -26.66 37.08 20.43
CA MET A 703 -26.27 38.34 21.08
C MET A 703 -26.02 39.48 20.08
N ALA A 704 -25.62 39.19 18.84
CA ALA A 704 -25.54 40.20 17.78
C ALA A 704 -26.94 40.61 17.28
N ALA A 705 -27.84 39.64 17.06
CA ALA A 705 -29.23 39.88 16.67
C ALA A 705 -30.00 40.70 17.74
N LEU A 706 -29.81 40.37 19.02
CA LEU A 706 -30.32 41.14 20.15
C LEU A 706 -29.75 42.57 20.18
N ARG A 707 -28.45 42.76 19.91
CA ARG A 707 -27.86 44.10 19.80
C ARG A 707 -28.46 44.91 18.64
N THR A 708 -28.68 44.30 17.48
CA THR A 708 -29.35 45.00 16.35
C THR A 708 -30.81 45.33 16.64
N MET A 709 -31.51 44.47 17.38
CA MET A 709 -32.91 44.70 17.78
C MET A 709 -33.01 45.81 18.86
N VAL A 710 -32.07 45.86 19.80
CA VAL A 710 -31.96 46.97 20.77
C VAL A 710 -31.56 48.28 20.08
N ALA A 711 -30.73 48.22 19.02
CA ALA A 711 -30.42 49.38 18.20
C ALA A 711 -31.67 49.89 17.45
N SER A 712 -32.42 49.03 16.76
CA SER A 712 -33.63 49.45 16.04
C SER A 712 -34.70 49.98 17.00
N LEU A 713 -34.91 49.36 18.16
CA LEU A 713 -35.83 49.88 19.19
C LEU A 713 -35.41 51.26 19.73
N LYS A 714 -34.10 51.54 19.81
CA LYS A 714 -33.55 52.85 20.19
C LYS A 714 -33.69 53.87 19.07
N ASP A 715 -33.56 53.46 17.82
CA ASP A 715 -33.79 54.30 16.65
C ASP A 715 -35.29 54.63 16.48
N ASP A 716 -36.19 53.69 16.74
CA ASP A 716 -37.63 53.92 16.78
C ASP A 716 -38.03 54.85 17.95
N ALA A 717 -37.46 54.64 19.15
CA ALA A 717 -37.68 55.53 20.29
C ALA A 717 -37.15 56.97 20.07
N THR A 718 -36.06 57.13 19.30
CA THR A 718 -35.56 58.46 18.93
C THR A 718 -36.29 59.07 17.74
N ARG A 719 -36.84 58.25 16.83
CA ARG A 719 -37.75 58.67 15.75
C ARG A 719 -39.09 59.16 16.31
N ALA A 720 -39.65 58.46 17.29
CA ALA A 720 -40.83 58.91 18.04
C ALA A 720 -40.60 60.23 18.79
N ARG A 721 -39.36 60.49 19.26
CA ARG A 721 -38.95 61.78 19.86
C ARG A 721 -38.64 62.89 18.84
N ARG A 722 -38.77 62.64 17.53
CA ARG A 722 -38.45 63.61 16.45
C ARG A 722 -39.64 64.00 15.57
N ALA A 723 -40.86 63.54 15.87
CA ALA A 723 -42.06 64.01 15.19
C ALA A 723 -42.45 65.43 15.69
N PRO A 724 -42.53 66.45 14.81
CA PRO A 724 -43.11 67.74 15.17
C PRO A 724 -44.65 67.64 15.24
N LEU A 725 -45.27 68.46 16.09
CA LEU A 725 -46.72 68.63 16.07
C LEU A 725 -47.14 69.42 14.81
N ALA A 726 -48.26 69.03 14.21
CA ALA A 726 -48.95 69.78 13.18
C ALA A 726 -50.47 69.72 13.45
N ASP A 727 -51.19 70.79 13.11
CA ASP A 727 -52.48 71.11 13.74
C ASP A 727 -53.71 70.33 13.28
N VAL A 728 -54.72 70.36 14.13
CA VAL A 728 -56.07 69.82 13.88
C VAL A 728 -56.95 70.90 13.23
N THR A 729 -57.35 70.68 11.98
CA THR A 729 -58.51 71.33 11.37
C THR A 729 -59.36 70.34 10.57
N SER A 730 -60.67 70.56 10.55
CA SER A 730 -61.66 69.80 9.77
C SER A 730 -61.44 69.99 8.24
N ASN A 731 -61.99 69.18 7.32
CA ASN A 731 -63.35 68.63 7.30
C ASN A 731 -63.52 67.44 6.30
N SER A 732 -64.67 66.77 6.38
CA SER A 732 -65.31 65.84 5.44
C SER A 732 -64.65 65.55 4.07
N GLN A 733 -64.37 64.27 3.77
CA GLN A 733 -65.06 63.45 2.74
C GLN A 733 -64.42 62.05 2.59
N SER A 734 -65.23 61.04 2.27
CA SER A 734 -64.79 59.64 2.09
C SER A 734 -64.53 59.29 0.61
N PRO A 735 -63.37 58.69 0.26
CA PRO A 735 -63.18 57.97 -1.01
C PRO A 735 -63.29 56.44 -0.83
N PRO A 736 -63.59 55.66 -1.90
CA PRO A 736 -64.02 54.26 -1.76
C PRO A 736 -62.93 53.21 -2.09
N MET A 737 -63.23 51.97 -1.72
CA MET A 737 -62.61 50.76 -2.27
C MET A 737 -62.71 50.72 -3.80
N ARG A 738 -61.57 50.56 -4.49
CA ARG A 738 -61.51 49.99 -5.85
C ARG A 738 -60.34 49.03 -5.98
N GLY A 739 -60.62 47.82 -6.44
CA GLY A 739 -59.60 46.85 -6.85
C GLY A 739 -58.99 47.18 -8.21
N PRO A 740 -57.97 46.41 -8.66
CA PRO A 740 -57.30 46.63 -9.93
C PRO A 740 -58.24 46.41 -11.12
N ALA A 741 -58.25 47.36 -12.06
CA ALA A 741 -58.98 47.23 -13.32
C ALA A 741 -58.10 46.53 -14.36
N ILE A 742 -58.68 45.58 -15.09
CA ILE A 742 -58.09 45.00 -16.30
C ILE A 742 -58.44 45.91 -17.48
N SER A 743 -57.45 46.20 -18.34
CA SER A 743 -57.66 46.71 -19.70
C SER A 743 -57.06 45.72 -20.70
N SER A 744 -57.62 45.63 -21.91
CA SER A 744 -57.38 44.52 -22.83
C SER A 744 -57.50 44.89 -24.31
N GLN A 745 -56.58 44.36 -25.13
CA GLN A 745 -56.65 44.09 -26.59
C GLN A 745 -55.24 43.66 -27.07
N ALA A 746 -55.05 42.77 -28.05
CA ALA A 746 -55.99 41.91 -28.80
C ALA A 746 -55.26 40.67 -29.41
N ALA A 747 -56.03 39.69 -29.90
CA ALA A 747 -55.63 38.57 -30.78
C ALA A 747 -54.64 37.50 -30.21
N THR A 748 -54.73 36.18 -30.48
CA THR A 748 -55.73 35.32 -31.17
C THR A 748 -55.94 33.99 -30.40
N GLY A 749 -57.07 33.29 -30.57
CA GLY A 749 -57.33 31.94 -30.02
C GLY A 749 -56.97 30.80 -30.99
N PRO A 750 -57.57 29.57 -30.91
CA PRO A 750 -58.68 29.16 -30.03
C PRO A 750 -58.58 27.73 -29.39
N ALA A 751 -59.68 27.31 -28.71
CA ALA A 751 -60.07 25.92 -28.33
C ALA A 751 -59.23 25.17 -27.24
N SER A 752 -59.81 24.31 -26.38
CA SER A 752 -61.23 23.99 -26.09
C SER A 752 -61.45 23.52 -24.63
N ARG A 753 -62.71 23.58 -24.16
CA ARG A 753 -63.26 23.07 -22.87
C ARG A 753 -64.11 21.80 -23.14
N PRO A 754 -64.64 21.02 -22.15
CA PRO A 754 -65.07 21.42 -20.80
C PRO A 754 -64.85 20.46 -19.60
N ARG A 755 -65.31 20.95 -18.43
CA ARG A 755 -65.60 20.33 -17.11
C ARG A 755 -66.92 19.48 -17.13
N PRO A 756 -67.43 18.87 -16.02
CA PRO A 756 -66.77 18.02 -14.98
C PRO A 756 -67.69 16.89 -14.39
N ALA A 757 -67.19 16.18 -13.35
CA ALA A 757 -67.89 15.74 -12.11
C ALA A 757 -68.86 14.52 -12.06
N ALA A 758 -69.03 14.05 -10.80
CA ALA A 758 -70.13 13.27 -10.20
C ALA A 758 -70.23 11.73 -10.39
N SER A 759 -69.83 11.02 -9.32
CA SER A 759 -70.39 9.79 -8.75
C SER A 759 -71.57 9.04 -9.41
N ALA A 760 -71.49 7.69 -9.44
CA ALA A 760 -72.49 6.84 -8.77
C ALA A 760 -72.04 5.37 -8.52
N LYS A 761 -72.11 4.99 -7.25
CA LYS A 761 -71.95 3.64 -6.69
C LYS A 761 -73.04 2.65 -7.15
N ARG A 762 -72.68 1.49 -7.70
CA ARG A 762 -73.48 0.25 -7.59
C ARG A 762 -72.62 -1.01 -7.78
N ALA A 763 -73.02 -2.09 -7.11
CA ALA A 763 -72.45 -3.41 -7.24
C ALA A 763 -73.58 -4.45 -7.28
N SER A 764 -73.37 -5.57 -7.97
CA SER A 764 -74.02 -6.87 -7.68
C SER A 764 -73.48 -7.98 -8.59
N ASN A 765 -73.06 -9.08 -7.96
CA ASN A 765 -73.01 -10.45 -8.50
C ASN A 765 -72.04 -10.75 -9.68
N GLY A 766 -71.51 -11.97 -9.81
CA GLY A 766 -71.57 -13.11 -8.89
C GLY A 766 -71.29 -14.46 -9.59
N GLY A 767 -70.70 -15.41 -8.86
CA GLY A 767 -70.34 -16.75 -9.35
C GLY A 767 -68.84 -16.91 -9.64
N GLY A 768 -68.08 -17.86 -9.07
CA GLY A 768 -68.37 -18.71 -7.90
C GLY A 768 -68.26 -20.22 -8.17
N GLY A 769 -67.28 -20.88 -7.52
CA GLY A 769 -67.13 -22.33 -7.43
C GLY A 769 -65.92 -22.93 -8.17
N LEU A 770 -65.37 -24.09 -7.76
CA LEU A 770 -65.61 -24.84 -6.51
C LEU A 770 -64.53 -25.92 -6.20
N ILE A 771 -63.75 -25.74 -5.11
CA ILE A 771 -63.24 -26.74 -4.12
C ILE A 771 -62.37 -27.95 -4.62
N VAL A 772 -61.70 -28.65 -3.67
CA VAL A 772 -61.07 -30.01 -3.73
C VAL A 772 -59.60 -30.04 -4.22
N MET A 773 -58.61 -30.60 -3.49
CA MET A 773 -58.46 -30.95 -2.06
C MET A 773 -56.98 -31.05 -1.65
N GLN A 774 -56.76 -31.28 -0.36
CA GLN A 774 -55.49 -31.49 0.36
C GLN A 774 -54.47 -32.43 -0.33
N MET A 775 -53.18 -32.06 -0.29
CA MET A 775 -52.28 -32.52 0.79
C MET A 775 -51.48 -31.33 1.34
#